data_AF-A0A2G3LK15-F1
#
_entry.id   AF-A0A2G3LK15-F1
#
_cell.length_a   1.000
_cell.length_b   1.000
_cell.length_c   1.000
_cell.angle_alpha   90.00
_cell.angle_beta   90.00
_cell.angle_gamma   90.00
#
_symmetry.space_group_name_H-M   'P 1'
#
loop_
_entity.id
_entity.type
_entity.pdbx_description
1 polymer ?
#
loop_
_entity_poly.entity_id
_entity_poly.type
_entity_poly.pdbx_seq_one_letter_code
_entity_poly.pdbx_strand_id
1 'polypeptide(L)'
;MLGKLIKSGGAGSVYLLPGAPAQVAKLYHPHLDRAANRRKLEAMLELSPELPDQLENGKRYVQIAWPQAAVFDSQGGFAGFVMPLLDMAQTAELEQIMQERQARAAGLPTGLGPKLTLAANLAAVIDALHQQQHYVVDLKPVNLRFYRDSLYIAMLDCDGFSIQGHAERFPAEQFTADYLAPEFQRKGMPAGTEMAQDRFALAVVIFQLLNFGIHPYSGRPGNAQVATDIPGRIRDGCYAYGIKRHKQLAPNATSGHGLMPPELRAMFDRAFSQSPTPQRPSAADWAQLLRGYAQRSGGKLVICAVNPEHQHFAGQGCAACARDKVIGAAAQASVQAQQMQLQQPPQQRSARGAHHTAPGQTPVRLPAGGGQANAVGISGKGWAVVVLLIVLFLIGFTAWTSSPDETKAKASLQAQADQAAGLEVFRWRTRKTAGFQPSDARKAVRSMSQAVSKGDDDAVTRGLQLLYRAGEGKPSTYAGDPMRVRLRTTLMEGLGSMPGYAPELSDTYLDNLQADPRDYLAAAAMGRMYLSLDEPQAARQYFEQAVWARPTDGVAWLGIAATALLRGGDERDAVNLVALAQLTAYRYAVQNALPAEPGEPADNGVARTMQRMDLNAKVLRLAQGWDYQKRWDKVLAEGALLAAKLKAMPPLRDQVGGVQRDTMTTVAYGVLDEKHATGENRLTLTIAADGTLTYAAAELPMEPMLNKVLLDSVKRWTYLPAVQHGQLRDAEVVVLVRYRDGRVSFVPGGVAVTAEN
;
A
#
# COMPACT_ATOMS: atom_id res chain seq x y z
N MET A 1 13.31 -4.88 -24.78
CA MET A 1 12.60 -4.38 -25.99
C MET A 1 11.29 -3.75 -25.55
N LEU A 2 11.08 -2.47 -25.89
CA LEU A 2 9.82 -1.76 -25.60
C LEU A 2 8.83 -1.94 -26.75
N GLY A 3 7.55 -1.99 -26.42
CA GLY A 3 6.45 -2.03 -27.37
C GLY A 3 5.84 -0.65 -27.59
N LYS A 4 4.55 -0.62 -27.94
CA LYS A 4 3.80 0.62 -28.23
C LYS A 4 3.70 1.52 -27.00
N LEU A 5 3.83 2.84 -27.22
CA LEU A 5 3.52 3.88 -26.23
C LEU A 5 2.02 3.88 -25.91
N ILE A 6 1.67 3.80 -24.63
CA ILE A 6 0.29 3.85 -24.13
C ILE A 6 -0.09 5.30 -23.79
N LYS A 7 0.77 5.96 -23.02
CA LYS A 7 0.53 7.31 -22.48
C LYS A 7 1.85 7.99 -22.18
N SER A 8 1.90 9.31 -22.32
CA SER A 8 2.98 10.16 -21.82
C SER A 8 2.40 11.20 -20.88
N GLY A 9 3.08 11.45 -19.75
CA GLY A 9 2.68 12.41 -18.73
C GLY A 9 3.88 13.20 -18.20
N GLY A 10 3.68 14.01 -17.16
CA GLY A 10 4.72 14.92 -16.64
C GLY A 10 5.96 14.21 -16.08
N ALA A 11 5.79 13.04 -15.46
CA ALA A 11 6.89 12.29 -14.85
C ALA A 11 7.51 11.23 -15.78
N GLY A 12 6.87 10.89 -16.90
CA GLY A 12 7.39 9.84 -17.77
C GLY A 12 6.42 9.33 -18.83
N SER A 13 6.91 8.36 -19.61
CA SER A 13 6.19 7.72 -20.71
C SER A 13 6.01 6.22 -20.45
N VAL A 14 4.80 5.71 -20.64
CA VAL A 14 4.41 4.31 -20.36
C VAL A 14 4.32 3.53 -21.66
N TYR A 15 5.05 2.42 -21.75
CA TYR A 15 5.17 1.54 -22.91
C TYR A 15 4.70 0.11 -22.59
N LEU A 16 4.09 -0.55 -23.56
CA LEU A 16 3.83 -1.99 -23.49
C LEU A 16 5.14 -2.78 -23.52
N LEU A 17 5.12 -3.98 -22.95
CA LEU A 17 6.24 -4.93 -22.98
C LEU A 17 5.84 -6.17 -23.80
N PRO A 18 6.36 -6.36 -25.04
CA PRO A 18 5.96 -7.48 -25.90
C PRO A 18 6.19 -8.86 -25.27
N GLY A 19 7.26 -9.01 -24.46
CA GLY A 19 7.57 -10.25 -23.74
C GLY A 19 6.87 -10.41 -22.39
N ALA A 20 6.08 -9.42 -21.95
CA ALA A 20 5.41 -9.41 -20.66
C ALA A 20 4.05 -8.68 -20.77
N PRO A 21 3.02 -9.33 -21.34
CA PRO A 21 1.76 -8.67 -21.70
C PRO A 21 0.95 -8.15 -20.50
N ALA A 22 1.20 -8.67 -19.30
CA ALA A 22 0.58 -8.22 -18.04
C ALA A 22 1.33 -7.07 -17.36
N GLN A 23 2.33 -6.49 -18.02
CA GLN A 23 3.21 -5.46 -17.47
C GLN A 23 3.43 -4.33 -18.48
N VAL A 24 3.78 -3.17 -17.94
CA VAL A 24 4.19 -1.98 -18.70
C VAL A 24 5.47 -1.41 -18.11
N ALA A 25 6.25 -0.73 -18.95
CA ALA A 25 7.42 0.03 -18.51
C ALA A 25 7.11 1.53 -18.52
N LYS A 26 7.30 2.20 -17.39
CA LYS A 26 7.31 3.67 -17.29
C LYS A 26 8.76 4.14 -17.33
N LEU A 27 9.09 4.97 -18.32
CA LEU A 27 10.39 5.61 -18.45
C LEU A 27 10.31 7.06 -17.98
N TYR A 28 11.25 7.45 -17.11
CA TYR A 28 11.36 8.84 -16.66
C TYR A 28 11.83 9.75 -17.78
N HIS A 29 11.35 10.98 -17.79
CA HIS A 29 11.84 11.99 -18.74
C HIS A 29 13.26 12.44 -18.41
N PRO A 30 14.06 12.88 -19.40
CA PRO A 30 15.47 13.22 -19.20
C PRO A 30 15.75 14.35 -18.21
N HIS A 31 14.78 15.26 -17.98
CA HIS A 31 14.92 16.43 -17.12
C HIS A 31 14.70 16.14 -15.63
N LEU A 32 14.24 14.94 -15.28
CA LEU A 32 14.00 14.55 -13.88
C LEU A 32 15.30 14.02 -13.24
N ASP A 33 15.43 14.20 -11.92
CA ASP A 33 16.57 13.67 -11.16
C ASP A 33 16.51 12.13 -11.13
N ARG A 34 17.23 11.51 -12.06
CA ARG A 34 17.30 10.05 -12.18
C ARG A 34 17.95 9.38 -10.97
N ALA A 35 18.85 10.07 -10.27
CA ALA A 35 19.49 9.50 -9.09
C ALA A 35 18.52 9.44 -7.92
N ALA A 36 17.75 10.51 -7.68
CA ALA A 36 16.69 10.52 -6.67
C ALA A 36 15.58 9.51 -7.01
N ASN A 37 15.12 9.50 -8.27
CA ASN A 37 14.11 8.55 -8.74
C ASN A 37 14.55 7.09 -8.58
N ARG A 38 15.82 6.79 -8.84
CA ARG A 38 16.38 5.45 -8.62
C ARG A 38 16.35 5.06 -7.14
N ARG A 39 16.79 5.93 -6.23
CA ARG A 39 16.77 5.64 -4.78
C ARG A 39 15.35 5.42 -4.26
N LYS A 40 14.41 6.26 -4.70
CA LYS A 40 12.98 6.10 -4.36
C LYS A 40 12.44 4.78 -4.90
N LEU A 41 12.71 4.45 -6.17
CA LEU A 41 12.29 3.20 -6.77
C LEU A 41 12.86 1.98 -6.05
N GLU A 42 14.15 1.99 -5.73
CA GLU A 42 14.80 0.90 -4.98
C GLU A 42 14.10 0.69 -3.62
N ALA A 43 13.77 1.79 -2.92
CA ALA A 43 12.98 1.73 -1.70
C ALA A 43 11.56 1.18 -1.93
N MET A 44 10.89 1.55 -3.03
CA MET A 44 9.55 1.02 -3.36
C MET A 44 9.57 -0.47 -3.70
N LEU A 45 10.59 -0.94 -4.43
CA LEU A 45 10.74 -2.35 -4.76
C LEU A 45 10.97 -3.18 -3.49
N GLU A 46 11.80 -2.68 -2.59
CA GLU A 46 12.06 -3.30 -1.29
C GLU A 46 10.83 -3.29 -0.37
N LEU A 47 10.11 -2.16 -0.33
CA LEU A 47 8.94 -1.93 0.51
C LEU A 47 7.65 -2.12 -0.28
N SER A 48 7.52 -3.26 -0.96
CA SER A 48 6.30 -3.58 -1.70
C SER A 48 5.11 -3.76 -0.74
N PRO A 49 3.95 -3.12 -1.00
CA PRO A 49 2.85 -3.19 -0.05
C PRO A 49 2.27 -4.60 0.14
N GLU A 50 1.76 -4.89 1.34
CA GLU A 50 0.99 -6.12 1.65
C GLU A 50 -0.44 -6.01 1.11
N LEU A 51 -0.55 -5.69 -0.18
CA LEU A 51 -1.80 -5.52 -0.88
C LEU A 51 -1.76 -6.36 -2.17
N PRO A 52 -1.99 -7.68 -2.08
CA PRO A 52 -1.97 -8.55 -3.25
C PRO A 52 -3.10 -8.16 -4.22
N ASP A 53 -2.93 -8.51 -5.48
CA ASP A 53 -4.00 -8.42 -6.46
C ASP A 53 -5.18 -9.30 -6.02
N GLN A 54 -6.40 -8.82 -6.24
CA GLN A 54 -7.58 -9.61 -5.96
C GLN A 54 -7.80 -10.62 -7.08
N LEU A 55 -8.28 -11.79 -6.71
CA LEU A 55 -8.44 -12.91 -7.62
C LEU A 55 -9.83 -13.48 -7.37
N GLU A 56 -10.68 -13.40 -8.38
CA GLU A 56 -12.08 -13.79 -8.29
C GLU A 56 -12.51 -14.34 -9.66
N ASN A 57 -13.13 -15.53 -9.69
CA ASN A 57 -13.54 -16.21 -10.93
C ASN A 57 -12.43 -16.33 -11.99
N GLY A 58 -11.20 -16.61 -11.55
CA GLY A 58 -10.03 -16.73 -12.43
C GLY A 58 -9.54 -15.41 -13.06
N LYS A 59 -10.20 -14.28 -12.76
CA LYS A 59 -9.78 -12.94 -13.17
C LYS A 59 -8.85 -12.33 -12.12
N ARG A 60 -7.76 -11.72 -12.59
CA ARG A 60 -6.81 -10.97 -11.76
C ARG A 60 -7.15 -9.49 -11.79
N TYR A 61 -7.29 -8.91 -10.61
CA TYR A 61 -7.64 -7.52 -10.37
C TYR A 61 -6.48 -6.81 -9.68
N VAL A 62 -5.68 -6.11 -10.48
CA VAL A 62 -4.56 -5.30 -9.98
C VAL A 62 -5.09 -4.14 -9.16
N GLN A 63 -4.71 -4.07 -7.88
CA GLN A 63 -5.17 -3.00 -6.99
C GLN A 63 -4.30 -1.75 -7.02
N ILE A 64 -2.99 -1.90 -7.22
CA ILE A 64 -2.04 -0.80 -7.27
C ILE A 64 -1.04 -1.03 -8.41
N ALA A 65 -0.78 0.01 -9.20
CA ALA A 65 0.27 0.00 -10.23
C ALA A 65 1.67 0.16 -9.59
N TRP A 66 2.00 -0.69 -8.62
CA TRP A 66 3.25 -0.60 -7.86
C TRP A 66 4.45 -1.03 -8.71
N PRO A 67 5.63 -0.39 -8.56
CA PRO A 67 6.84 -0.84 -9.25
C PRO A 67 7.23 -2.28 -8.93
N GLN A 68 7.71 -3.03 -9.93
CA GLN A 68 8.08 -4.44 -9.81
C GLN A 68 9.52 -4.73 -10.23
N ALA A 69 10.11 -3.88 -11.09
CA ALA A 69 11.52 -3.99 -11.47
C ALA A 69 12.04 -2.63 -11.98
N ALA A 70 13.34 -2.40 -11.89
CA ALA A 70 14.00 -1.26 -12.53
C ALA A 70 14.24 -1.53 -14.03
N VAL A 71 14.21 -0.47 -14.83
CA VAL A 71 14.51 -0.49 -16.27
C VAL A 71 15.80 0.28 -16.50
N PHE A 72 16.70 -0.33 -17.26
CA PHE A 72 17.98 0.24 -17.67
C PHE A 72 18.05 0.37 -19.19
N ASP A 73 18.77 1.38 -19.66
CA ASP A 73 19.11 1.53 -21.08
C ASP A 73 20.23 0.58 -21.51
N SER A 74 20.58 0.58 -22.80
CA SER A 74 21.61 -0.29 -23.37
C SER A 74 23.02 0.00 -22.84
N GLN A 75 23.24 1.14 -22.20
CA GLN A 75 24.52 1.52 -21.58
C GLN A 75 24.53 1.22 -20.07
N GLY A 76 23.47 0.61 -19.53
CA GLY A 76 23.33 0.31 -18.10
C GLY A 76 22.87 1.51 -17.26
N GLY A 77 22.48 2.62 -17.90
CA GLY A 77 21.92 3.79 -17.25
C GLY A 77 20.49 3.55 -16.76
N PHE A 78 20.15 4.03 -15.57
CA PHE A 78 18.79 3.94 -15.05
C PHE A 78 17.83 4.78 -15.92
N ALA A 79 16.73 4.17 -16.34
CA ALA A 79 15.76 4.78 -17.25
C ALA A 79 14.33 4.82 -16.71
N GLY A 80 13.96 3.92 -15.79
CA GLY A 80 12.58 3.85 -15.29
C GLY A 80 12.27 2.55 -14.55
N PHE A 81 11.02 2.10 -14.62
CA PHE A 81 10.58 0.89 -13.93
C PHE A 81 9.47 0.16 -14.68
N VAL A 82 9.30 -1.12 -14.33
CA VAL A 82 8.19 -1.98 -14.77
C VAL A 82 7.13 -2.00 -13.67
N MET A 83 5.85 -1.98 -14.06
CA MET A 83 4.70 -2.11 -13.16
C MET A 83 3.60 -2.97 -13.82
N PRO A 84 2.61 -3.48 -13.07
CA PRO A 84 1.47 -4.17 -13.66
C PRO A 84 0.74 -3.32 -14.69
N LEU A 85 0.23 -3.98 -15.74
CA LEU A 85 -0.74 -3.36 -16.63
C LEU A 85 -2.12 -3.37 -15.97
N LEU A 86 -2.70 -2.20 -15.72
CA LEU A 86 -4.13 -2.09 -15.43
C LEU A 86 -4.94 -2.24 -16.72
N ASP A 87 -5.96 -3.09 -16.68
CA ASP A 87 -6.92 -3.22 -17.78
C ASP A 87 -7.83 -1.99 -17.81
N MET A 88 -7.53 -1.07 -18.71
CA MET A 88 -8.31 0.17 -18.88
C MET A 88 -9.73 -0.07 -19.41
N ALA A 89 -9.97 -1.19 -20.11
CA ALA A 89 -11.28 -1.52 -20.66
C ALA A 89 -12.23 -2.05 -19.56
N GLN A 90 -11.68 -2.83 -18.61
CA GLN A 90 -12.44 -3.42 -17.51
C GLN A 90 -12.60 -2.48 -16.30
N THR A 91 -11.89 -1.35 -16.31
CA THR A 91 -11.95 -0.35 -15.24
C THR A 91 -12.72 0.90 -15.63
N ALA A 92 -13.28 1.57 -14.64
CA ALA A 92 -13.89 2.89 -14.76
C ALA A 92 -13.20 3.87 -13.80
N GLU A 93 -13.24 5.15 -14.12
CA GLU A 93 -12.72 6.20 -13.22
C GLU A 93 -13.71 6.43 -12.09
N LEU A 94 -13.20 6.65 -10.88
CA LEU A 94 -14.04 6.85 -9.71
C LEU A 94 -14.97 8.06 -9.88
N GLU A 95 -14.54 9.10 -10.60
CA GLU A 95 -15.35 10.29 -10.88
C GLU A 95 -16.63 9.95 -11.67
N GLN A 96 -16.58 8.96 -12.57
CA GLN A 96 -17.72 8.58 -13.41
C GLN A 96 -18.90 8.07 -12.59
N ILE A 97 -18.66 7.38 -11.47
CA ILE A 97 -19.75 6.85 -10.62
C ILE A 97 -20.26 7.86 -9.58
N MET A 98 -19.50 8.92 -9.28
CA MET A 98 -19.92 9.96 -8.34
C MET A 98 -21.17 10.69 -8.84
N GLN A 99 -21.23 10.97 -10.14
CA GLN A 99 -22.32 11.70 -10.78
C GLN A 99 -23.22 10.77 -11.60
N GLU A 100 -24.52 10.80 -11.34
CA GLU A 100 -25.49 9.89 -11.95
C GLU A 100 -25.55 9.93 -13.47
N ARG A 101 -25.46 11.13 -14.08
CA ARG A 101 -25.42 11.28 -15.54
C ARG A 101 -24.21 10.56 -16.15
N GLN A 102 -23.03 10.73 -15.54
CA GLN A 102 -21.81 10.09 -16.01
C GLN A 102 -21.86 8.57 -15.78
N ALA A 103 -22.40 8.14 -14.63
CA ALA A 103 -22.57 6.74 -14.32
C ALA A 103 -23.45 6.04 -15.36
N ARG A 104 -24.63 6.61 -15.67
CA ARG A 104 -25.52 6.09 -16.72
C ARG A 104 -24.83 6.06 -18.09
N ALA A 105 -24.15 7.14 -18.48
CA ALA A 105 -23.44 7.20 -19.77
C ALA A 105 -22.33 6.14 -19.89
N ALA A 106 -21.72 5.76 -18.77
CA ALA A 106 -20.68 4.74 -18.71
C ALA A 106 -21.21 3.31 -18.43
N GLY A 107 -22.54 3.12 -18.33
CA GLY A 107 -23.16 1.83 -17.98
C GLY A 107 -22.86 1.37 -16.55
N LEU A 108 -22.54 2.31 -15.65
CA LEU A 108 -22.20 2.04 -14.25
C LEU A 108 -23.45 2.09 -13.37
N PRO A 109 -23.44 1.36 -12.24
CA PRO A 109 -24.57 1.41 -11.32
C PRO A 109 -24.70 2.80 -10.68
N THR A 110 -25.95 3.26 -10.54
CA THR A 110 -26.29 4.59 -9.99
C THR A 110 -26.65 4.57 -8.51
N GLY A 111 -26.99 3.38 -7.98
CA GLY A 111 -27.41 3.17 -6.60
C GLY A 111 -26.34 3.47 -5.55
N LEU A 112 -26.77 3.58 -4.30
CA LEU A 112 -25.91 3.93 -3.16
C LEU A 112 -24.99 2.77 -2.73
N GLY A 113 -25.43 1.52 -2.87
CA GLY A 113 -24.69 0.33 -2.45
C GLY A 113 -23.31 0.19 -3.11
N PRO A 114 -23.20 0.28 -4.45
CA PRO A 114 -21.90 0.26 -5.12
C PRO A 114 -20.97 1.39 -4.68
N LYS A 115 -21.50 2.59 -4.41
CA LYS A 115 -20.70 3.73 -3.92
C LYS A 115 -20.17 3.50 -2.50
N LEU A 116 -20.97 2.89 -1.63
CA LEU A 116 -20.54 2.47 -0.29
C LEU A 116 -19.49 1.37 -0.34
N THR A 117 -19.67 0.38 -1.23
CA THR A 117 -18.70 -0.70 -1.44
C THR A 117 -17.36 -0.13 -1.93
N LEU A 118 -17.38 0.77 -2.91
CA LEU A 118 -16.18 1.45 -3.39
C LEU A 118 -15.51 2.29 -2.30
N ALA A 119 -16.29 3.02 -1.49
CA ALA A 119 -15.75 3.79 -0.39
C ALA A 119 -15.10 2.90 0.69
N ALA A 120 -15.71 1.76 1.02
CA ALA A 120 -15.16 0.78 1.95
C ALA A 120 -13.87 0.13 1.40
N ASN A 121 -13.88 -0.28 0.13
CA ASN A 121 -12.71 -0.88 -0.53
C ASN A 121 -11.56 0.12 -0.64
N LEU A 122 -11.84 1.38 -0.97
CA LEU A 122 -10.84 2.44 -1.01
C LEU A 122 -10.23 2.66 0.38
N ALA A 123 -11.06 2.77 1.41
CA ALA A 123 -10.58 2.91 2.77
C ALA A 123 -9.70 1.73 3.21
N ALA A 124 -10.05 0.50 2.84
CA ALA A 124 -9.24 -0.69 3.13
C ALA A 124 -7.88 -0.67 2.41
N VAL A 125 -7.84 -0.26 1.14
CA VAL A 125 -6.59 -0.09 0.39
C VAL A 125 -5.68 0.97 1.03
N ILE A 126 -6.25 2.12 1.40
CA ILE A 126 -5.49 3.20 2.06
C ILE A 126 -4.99 2.74 3.44
N ASP A 127 -5.79 2.00 4.19
CA ASP A 127 -5.37 1.45 5.48
C ASP A 127 -4.16 0.51 5.34
N ALA A 128 -4.21 -0.41 4.37
CA ALA A 128 -3.09 -1.32 4.09
C ALA A 128 -1.79 -0.55 3.74
N LEU A 129 -1.90 0.53 2.96
CA LEU A 129 -0.76 1.40 2.66
C LEU A 129 -0.26 2.15 3.91
N HIS A 130 -1.17 2.68 4.73
CA HIS A 130 -0.84 3.42 5.96
C HIS A 130 -0.16 2.55 7.02
N GLN A 131 -0.57 1.28 7.15
CA GLN A 131 0.08 0.31 8.05
C GLN A 131 1.57 0.11 7.71
N GLN A 132 1.96 0.35 6.46
CA GLN A 132 3.33 0.25 5.96
C GLN A 132 4.01 1.60 5.74
N GLN A 133 3.39 2.69 6.21
CA GLN A 133 3.89 4.06 6.09
C GLN A 133 4.10 4.51 4.63
N HIS A 134 3.25 4.02 3.73
CA HIS A 134 3.11 4.51 2.37
C HIS A 134 1.91 5.44 2.31
N TYR A 135 2.13 6.68 1.86
CA TYR A 135 1.09 7.71 1.86
C TYR A 135 0.89 8.26 0.45
N VAL A 136 -0.36 8.39 0.04
CA VAL A 136 -0.74 8.77 -1.33
C VAL A 136 -0.49 10.25 -1.57
N VAL A 137 -0.82 11.08 -0.59
CA VAL A 137 -0.76 12.55 -0.52
C VAL A 137 -1.66 13.24 -1.54
N ASP A 138 -1.53 12.91 -2.82
CA ASP A 138 -2.36 13.38 -3.93
C ASP A 138 -3.56 12.45 -4.19
N LEU A 139 -4.28 12.10 -3.12
CA LEU A 139 -5.46 11.26 -3.20
C LEU A 139 -6.64 12.05 -3.78
N LYS A 140 -6.99 11.75 -5.04
CA LYS A 140 -8.08 12.40 -5.77
C LYS A 140 -8.76 11.44 -6.77
N PRO A 141 -10.02 11.68 -7.15
CA PRO A 141 -10.79 10.77 -7.99
C PRO A 141 -10.12 10.39 -9.32
N VAL A 142 -9.39 11.31 -9.97
CA VAL A 142 -8.74 11.04 -11.27
C VAL A 142 -7.60 10.01 -11.18
N ASN A 143 -6.98 9.84 -10.00
CA ASN A 143 -5.94 8.83 -9.76
C ASN A 143 -6.53 7.48 -9.32
N LEU A 144 -7.86 7.41 -9.18
CA LEU A 144 -8.58 6.26 -8.65
C LEU A 144 -9.48 5.65 -9.72
N ARG A 145 -9.30 4.35 -9.93
CA ARG A 145 -10.17 3.54 -10.79
C ARG A 145 -10.77 2.42 -9.98
N PHE A 146 -11.75 1.75 -10.57
CA PHE A 146 -12.29 0.52 -10.02
C PHE A 146 -12.70 -0.43 -11.14
N TYR A 147 -12.71 -1.74 -10.85
CA TYR A 147 -13.18 -2.74 -11.78
C TYR A 147 -14.71 -2.79 -11.78
N ARG A 148 -15.29 -2.76 -12.98
CA ARG A 148 -16.75 -2.62 -13.18
C ARG A 148 -17.54 -3.77 -12.55
N ASP A 149 -17.01 -4.99 -12.65
CA ASP A 149 -17.71 -6.20 -12.21
C ASP A 149 -17.60 -6.44 -10.69
N SER A 150 -16.44 -6.14 -10.08
CA SER A 150 -16.13 -6.51 -8.69
C SER A 150 -16.05 -5.34 -7.72
N LEU A 151 -15.99 -4.10 -8.21
CA LEU A 151 -15.78 -2.88 -7.41
C LEU A 151 -14.46 -2.87 -6.62
N TYR A 152 -13.48 -3.70 -7.00
CA TYR A 152 -12.12 -3.58 -6.47
C TYR A 152 -11.48 -2.28 -6.95
N ILE A 153 -10.78 -1.60 -6.05
CA ILE A 153 -10.08 -0.35 -6.35
C ILE A 153 -8.79 -0.66 -7.09
N ALA A 154 -8.48 0.20 -8.07
CA ALA A 154 -7.25 0.15 -8.85
C ALA A 154 -6.63 1.55 -8.87
N MET A 155 -5.49 1.74 -8.21
CA MET A 155 -4.81 3.04 -8.09
C MET A 155 -3.75 3.23 -9.17
N LEU A 156 -3.72 4.43 -9.74
CA LEU A 156 -2.71 4.88 -10.68
C LEU A 156 -1.61 5.68 -9.97
N ASP A 157 -0.50 5.92 -10.68
CA ASP A 157 0.58 6.82 -10.29
C ASP A 157 1.16 6.54 -8.88
N CYS A 158 1.31 5.25 -8.54
CA CYS A 158 1.85 4.81 -7.26
C CYS A 158 3.29 5.26 -7.01
N ASP A 159 4.05 5.59 -8.06
CA ASP A 159 5.41 6.16 -7.95
C ASP A 159 5.43 7.59 -7.41
N GLY A 160 4.27 8.27 -7.40
CA GLY A 160 4.10 9.58 -6.77
C GLY A 160 3.99 9.53 -5.24
N PHE A 161 3.80 8.36 -4.64
CA PHE A 161 3.53 8.23 -3.21
C PHE A 161 4.72 8.68 -2.36
N SER A 162 4.41 9.08 -1.14
CA SER A 162 5.40 9.35 -0.10
C SER A 162 5.79 8.04 0.57
N ILE A 163 7.06 7.68 0.48
CA ILE A 163 7.61 6.39 0.89
C ILE A 163 8.62 6.60 2.00
N GLN A 164 8.37 5.97 3.14
CA GLN A 164 9.34 5.94 4.23
C GLN A 164 10.38 4.84 3.94
N GLY A 165 11.47 5.20 3.25
CA GLY A 165 12.64 4.35 3.05
C GLY A 165 13.40 4.08 4.36
N HIS A 166 14.41 3.21 4.33
CA HIS A 166 15.17 2.84 5.53
C HIS A 166 15.97 4.00 6.13
N ALA A 167 16.65 4.78 5.28
CA ALA A 167 17.53 5.86 5.70
C ALA A 167 16.88 7.25 5.57
N GLU A 168 15.97 7.42 4.61
CA GLU A 168 15.35 8.71 4.29
C GLU A 168 13.86 8.55 3.99
N ARG A 169 13.14 9.67 4.13
CA ARG A 169 11.75 9.79 3.67
C ARG A 169 11.77 10.33 2.25
N PHE A 170 11.17 9.61 1.31
CA PHE A 170 10.90 10.10 -0.04
C PHE A 170 9.53 10.78 -0.04
N PRO A 171 9.43 12.12 -0.09
CA PRO A 171 8.15 12.80 -0.05
C PRO A 171 7.37 12.57 -1.35
N ALA A 172 6.06 12.83 -1.29
CA ALA A 172 5.27 13.01 -2.51
C ALA A 172 5.56 14.40 -3.09
N GLU A 173 5.72 14.49 -4.41
CA GLU A 173 6.11 15.73 -5.10
C GLU A 173 4.92 16.62 -5.47
N GLN A 174 3.73 16.02 -5.53
CA GLN A 174 2.52 16.66 -6.02
C GLN A 174 1.40 16.53 -4.99
N PHE A 175 0.54 17.53 -4.96
CA PHE A 175 -0.72 17.53 -4.24
C PHE A 175 -1.68 18.47 -4.95
N THR A 176 -2.98 18.14 -4.90
CA THR A 176 -4.03 18.95 -5.50
C THR A 176 -4.70 19.81 -4.42
N ALA A 177 -4.70 21.13 -4.61
CA ALA A 177 -5.17 22.08 -3.61
C ALA A 177 -6.62 21.83 -3.15
N ASP A 178 -7.49 21.32 -4.03
CA ASP A 178 -8.88 20.98 -3.71
C ASP A 178 -9.01 19.81 -2.71
N TYR A 179 -7.94 19.00 -2.54
CA TYR A 179 -7.90 17.85 -1.63
C TYR A 179 -6.85 18.05 -0.52
N LEU A 180 -6.20 19.22 -0.45
CA LEU A 180 -5.17 19.53 0.53
C LEU A 180 -5.82 19.98 1.86
N ALA A 181 -5.41 19.36 2.97
CA ALA A 181 -5.95 19.64 4.30
C ALA A 181 -5.73 21.11 4.70
N PRO A 182 -6.66 21.71 5.49
CA PRO A 182 -6.65 23.14 5.81
C PRO A 182 -5.33 23.64 6.40
N GLU A 183 -4.69 22.83 7.24
CA GLU A 183 -3.41 23.17 7.87
C GLU A 183 -2.24 23.30 6.88
N PHE A 184 -2.34 22.69 5.69
CA PHE A 184 -1.28 22.68 4.67
C PHE A 184 -1.51 23.70 3.55
N GLN A 185 -2.71 24.27 3.44
CA GLN A 185 -3.08 25.25 2.40
C GLN A 185 -2.19 26.51 2.42
N ARG A 186 -1.67 26.92 3.59
CA ARG A 186 -0.83 28.14 3.71
C ARG A 186 0.66 27.88 3.72
N LYS A 187 1.10 26.84 4.44
CA LYS A 187 2.52 26.59 4.75
C LYS A 187 3.11 25.41 3.98
N GLY A 188 2.30 24.76 3.13
CA GLY A 188 2.65 23.46 2.56
C GLY A 188 2.57 22.35 3.61
N MET A 189 2.95 21.14 3.20
CA MET A 189 2.90 19.95 4.04
C MET A 189 4.29 19.61 4.59
N PRO A 190 4.53 19.70 5.92
CA PRO A 190 5.78 19.25 6.51
C PRO A 190 5.98 17.73 6.41
N ALA A 191 7.23 17.29 6.36
CA ALA A 191 7.55 15.86 6.44
C ALA A 191 6.99 15.23 7.72
N GLY A 192 6.44 14.03 7.62
CA GLY A 192 5.82 13.31 8.74
C GLY A 192 4.33 13.63 8.96
N THR A 193 3.73 14.55 8.20
CA THR A 193 2.30 14.90 8.29
C THR A 193 1.43 14.28 7.20
N GLU A 194 2.02 13.43 6.34
CA GLU A 194 1.39 12.88 5.14
C GLU A 194 0.20 11.97 5.46
N MET A 195 0.24 11.23 6.57
CA MET A 195 -0.91 10.44 7.04
C MET A 195 -2.12 11.32 7.33
N ALA A 196 -1.91 12.49 7.94
CA ALA A 196 -2.99 13.41 8.27
C ALA A 196 -3.60 14.04 7.01
N GLN A 197 -2.78 14.28 5.99
CA GLN A 197 -3.21 14.69 4.65
C GLN A 197 -4.08 13.62 3.99
N ASP A 198 -3.62 12.36 3.95
CA ASP A 198 -4.40 11.26 3.37
C ASP A 198 -5.75 11.06 4.06
N ARG A 199 -5.80 11.16 5.39
CA ARG A 199 -7.07 11.05 6.14
C ARG A 199 -8.07 12.12 5.75
N PHE A 200 -7.61 13.36 5.52
CA PHE A 200 -8.46 14.43 5.04
C PHE A 200 -8.94 14.16 3.61
N ALA A 201 -8.02 13.87 2.69
CA ALA A 201 -8.35 13.62 1.29
C ALA A 201 -9.28 12.41 1.11
N LEU A 202 -9.07 11.33 1.88
CA LEU A 202 -9.95 10.15 1.89
C LEU A 202 -11.37 10.53 2.32
N ALA A 203 -11.52 11.33 3.37
CA ALA A 203 -12.83 11.81 3.80
C ALA A 203 -13.52 12.67 2.72
N VAL A 204 -12.77 13.52 2.00
CA VAL A 204 -13.30 14.30 0.87
C VAL A 204 -13.84 13.37 -0.23
N VAL A 205 -13.06 12.37 -0.65
CA VAL A 205 -13.46 11.41 -1.69
C VAL A 205 -14.69 10.59 -1.28
N ILE A 206 -14.71 10.09 -0.04
CA ILE A 206 -15.87 9.36 0.51
C ILE A 206 -17.10 10.28 0.55
N PHE A 207 -16.94 11.54 0.98
CA PHE A 207 -18.04 12.50 1.00
C PHE A 207 -18.60 12.72 -0.41
N GLN A 208 -17.76 12.90 -1.42
CA GLN A 208 -18.19 13.06 -2.80
C GLN A 208 -18.91 11.81 -3.33
N LEU A 209 -18.38 10.61 -3.09
CA LEU A 209 -19.03 9.34 -3.48
C LEU A 209 -20.44 9.23 -2.91
N LEU A 210 -20.61 9.51 -1.62
CA LEU A 210 -21.86 9.31 -0.91
C LEU A 210 -22.82 10.51 -1.03
N ASN A 211 -22.36 11.62 -1.60
CA ASN A 211 -23.12 12.87 -1.70
C ASN A 211 -23.18 13.43 -3.12
N PHE A 212 -23.42 12.56 -4.11
CA PHE A 212 -23.69 12.94 -5.51
C PHE A 212 -22.57 13.78 -6.18
N GLY A 213 -21.31 13.51 -5.81
CA GLY A 213 -20.13 14.24 -6.31
C GLY A 213 -19.92 15.62 -5.69
N ILE A 214 -20.75 16.02 -4.71
CA ILE A 214 -20.67 17.34 -4.07
C ILE A 214 -19.44 17.40 -3.16
N HIS A 215 -18.61 18.43 -3.34
CA HIS A 215 -17.44 18.66 -2.49
C HIS A 215 -17.85 19.18 -1.09
N PRO A 216 -17.23 18.75 0.03
CA PRO A 216 -17.61 19.16 1.40
C PRO A 216 -17.48 20.67 1.68
N TYR A 217 -16.63 21.36 0.91
CA TYR A 217 -16.43 22.82 0.97
C TYR A 217 -17.16 23.57 -0.17
N SER A 218 -17.96 22.87 -0.96
CA SER A 218 -18.90 23.51 -1.91
C SER A 218 -20.22 23.84 -1.21
N GLY A 219 -20.89 24.91 -1.63
CA GLY A 219 -22.09 25.39 -1.00
C GLY A 219 -22.46 26.79 -1.49
N ARG A 220 -23.56 27.33 -0.94
CA ARG A 220 -24.05 28.68 -1.27
C ARG A 220 -23.43 29.67 -0.27
N PRO A 221 -22.57 30.60 -0.71
CA PRO A 221 -21.97 31.58 0.18
C PRO A 221 -23.05 32.55 0.70
N GLY A 222 -23.01 32.87 2.00
CA GLY A 222 -23.95 33.79 2.63
C GLY A 222 -23.61 35.27 2.38
N ASN A 223 -22.38 35.56 1.96
CA ASN A 223 -21.91 36.91 1.60
C ASN A 223 -20.69 36.82 0.66
N ALA A 224 -20.26 37.97 0.13
CA ALA A 224 -19.13 38.07 -0.80
C ALA A 224 -17.75 37.88 -0.15
N GLN A 225 -17.66 37.75 1.18
CA GLN A 225 -16.38 37.58 1.89
C GLN A 225 -15.90 36.11 1.90
N VAL A 226 -16.79 35.16 1.60
CA VAL A 226 -16.41 33.76 1.47
C VAL A 226 -15.63 33.56 0.19
N ALA A 227 -14.47 32.91 0.28
CA ALA A 227 -13.66 32.56 -0.87
C ALA A 227 -14.49 31.91 -2.00
N THR A 228 -14.22 32.28 -3.25
CA THR A 228 -14.98 31.79 -4.41
C THR A 228 -14.52 30.39 -4.83
N ASP A 229 -13.25 30.07 -4.57
CA ASP A 229 -12.58 28.82 -4.89
C ASP A 229 -12.64 27.80 -3.74
N ILE A 230 -12.50 26.52 -4.06
CA ILE A 230 -12.50 25.43 -3.07
C ILE A 230 -11.28 25.50 -2.13
N PRO A 231 -10.02 25.70 -2.61
CA PRO A 231 -8.86 25.80 -1.73
C PRO A 231 -8.98 26.90 -0.68
N GLY A 232 -9.44 28.09 -1.08
CA GLY A 232 -9.74 29.18 -0.14
C GLY A 232 -10.76 28.80 0.93
N ARG A 233 -11.83 28.09 0.56
CA ARG A 233 -12.84 27.61 1.52
C ARG A 233 -12.31 26.53 2.46
N ILE A 234 -11.44 25.64 1.97
CA ILE A 234 -10.77 24.64 2.82
C ILE A 234 -9.88 25.35 3.83
N ARG A 235 -9.00 26.25 3.36
CA ARG A 235 -8.09 27.06 4.19
C ARG A 235 -8.82 27.76 5.33
N ASP A 236 -10.02 28.29 5.06
CA ASP A 236 -10.81 29.05 6.03
C ASP A 236 -11.77 28.16 6.85
N GLY A 237 -11.73 26.84 6.66
CA GLY A 237 -12.53 25.88 7.43
C GLY A 237 -14.03 26.00 7.15
N CYS A 238 -14.42 26.41 5.94
CA CYS A 238 -15.81 26.63 5.53
C CYS A 238 -16.54 25.30 5.23
N TYR A 239 -16.62 24.37 6.18
CA TYR A 239 -17.38 23.12 6.01
C TYR A 239 -18.90 23.37 6.14
N ALA A 240 -19.66 23.09 5.08
CA ALA A 240 -21.07 23.50 4.98
C ALA A 240 -22.07 22.51 5.57
N TYR A 241 -21.69 21.24 5.75
CA TYR A 241 -22.65 20.14 5.89
C TYR A 241 -22.81 19.56 7.30
N GLY A 242 -21.88 19.90 8.20
CA GLY A 242 -21.81 19.27 9.51
C GLY A 242 -22.95 19.63 10.46
N ILE A 243 -23.05 18.89 11.58
CA ILE A 243 -24.04 19.20 12.64
C ILE A 243 -23.87 20.66 13.10
N LYS A 244 -22.62 21.12 13.20
CA LYS A 244 -22.25 22.54 13.35
C LYS A 244 -21.66 23.09 12.05
N ARG A 245 -22.50 23.40 11.07
CA ARG A 245 -22.07 24.02 9.80
C ARG A 245 -21.43 25.40 9.98
N HIS A 246 -20.53 25.77 9.05
CA HIS A 246 -19.98 27.12 9.01
C HIS A 246 -21.08 28.16 8.71
N LYS A 247 -21.14 29.25 9.49
CA LYS A 247 -22.24 30.24 9.42
C LYS A 247 -22.34 30.94 8.07
N GLN A 248 -21.22 31.08 7.36
CA GLN A 248 -21.15 31.82 6.10
C GLN A 248 -21.32 30.94 4.86
N LEU A 249 -21.46 29.62 5.00
CA LEU A 249 -21.61 28.72 3.86
C LEU A 249 -22.77 27.74 4.11
N ALA A 250 -23.84 27.89 3.34
CA ALA A 250 -24.97 26.97 3.39
C ALA A 250 -24.71 25.73 2.51
N PRO A 251 -25.19 24.54 2.91
CA PRO A 251 -25.15 23.34 2.09
C PRO A 251 -25.68 23.55 0.67
N ASN A 252 -25.17 22.78 -0.30
CA ASN A 252 -25.84 22.64 -1.58
C ASN A 252 -27.26 22.05 -1.37
N ALA A 253 -28.28 22.64 -2.00
CA ALA A 253 -29.67 22.21 -1.87
C ALA A 253 -29.94 20.78 -2.37
N THR A 254 -29.05 20.26 -3.23
CA THR A 254 -29.15 18.90 -3.81
C THR A 254 -28.35 17.84 -3.02
N SER A 255 -27.86 18.22 -1.83
CA SER A 255 -27.08 17.36 -0.94
C SER A 255 -27.96 16.33 -0.23
N GLY A 256 -27.50 15.08 -0.19
CA GLY A 256 -28.07 14.00 0.59
C GLY A 256 -27.51 13.87 2.01
N HIS A 257 -26.48 14.64 2.37
CA HIS A 257 -25.77 14.51 3.66
C HIS A 257 -26.70 14.52 4.88
N GLY A 258 -27.75 15.36 4.88
CA GLY A 258 -28.70 15.45 5.99
C GLY A 258 -29.52 14.19 6.24
N LEU A 259 -29.60 13.28 5.26
CA LEU A 259 -30.31 12.00 5.32
C LEU A 259 -29.36 10.82 5.54
N MET A 260 -28.09 11.08 5.86
CA MET A 260 -27.14 10.04 6.26
C MET A 260 -27.32 9.65 7.73
N PRO A 261 -27.05 8.38 8.09
CA PRO A 261 -27.08 7.92 9.47
C PRO A 261 -26.21 8.78 10.41
N PRO A 262 -26.62 8.97 11.69
CA PRO A 262 -25.90 9.84 12.62
C PRO A 262 -24.41 9.50 12.79
N GLU A 263 -24.05 8.23 12.82
CA GLU A 263 -22.66 7.77 12.96
C GLU A 263 -21.80 8.11 11.74
N LEU A 264 -22.38 8.06 10.53
CA LEU A 264 -21.69 8.45 9.30
C LEU A 264 -21.49 9.97 9.24
N ARG A 265 -22.50 10.74 9.63
CA ARG A 265 -22.38 12.21 9.76
C ARG A 265 -21.33 12.59 10.80
N ALA A 266 -21.26 11.88 11.92
CA ALA A 266 -20.26 12.11 12.96
C ALA A 266 -18.81 11.85 12.46
N MET A 267 -18.61 10.88 11.56
CA MET A 267 -17.31 10.68 10.92
C MET A 267 -16.90 11.86 10.04
N PHE A 268 -17.81 12.42 9.24
CA PHE A 268 -17.52 13.61 8.43
C PHE A 268 -17.27 14.84 9.30
N ASP A 269 -18.05 15.04 10.36
CA ASP A 269 -17.83 16.14 11.31
C ASP A 269 -16.44 16.06 11.97
N ARG A 270 -15.98 14.86 12.32
CA ARG A 270 -14.62 14.63 12.84
C ARG A 270 -13.54 14.82 11.79
N ALA A 271 -13.81 14.50 10.52
CA ALA A 271 -12.82 14.63 9.46
C ALA A 271 -12.58 16.09 9.05
N PHE A 272 -13.65 16.91 9.07
CA PHE A 272 -13.63 18.30 8.60
C PHE A 272 -13.69 19.34 9.73
N SER A 273 -13.54 18.93 11.00
CA SER A 273 -13.50 19.84 12.14
C SER A 273 -12.32 20.81 12.07
N GLN A 274 -12.53 22.04 12.56
CA GLN A 274 -11.48 23.08 12.61
C GLN A 274 -10.37 22.74 13.62
N SER A 275 -10.65 21.89 14.62
CA SER A 275 -9.66 21.31 15.52
C SER A 275 -9.61 19.80 15.29
N PRO A 276 -8.49 19.26 14.77
CA PRO A 276 -8.32 17.82 14.51
C PRO A 276 -8.03 17.03 15.81
N THR A 277 -8.56 17.47 16.95
CA THR A 277 -8.45 16.79 18.24
C THR A 277 -9.87 16.51 18.74
N PRO A 278 -10.31 15.23 18.80
CA PRO A 278 -9.56 14.02 18.48
C PRO A 278 -9.25 13.89 16.97
N GLN A 279 -8.17 13.14 16.67
CA GLN A 279 -7.61 12.95 15.33
C GLN A 279 -8.68 12.59 14.29
N ARG A 280 -8.53 13.12 13.06
CA ARG A 280 -9.37 12.75 11.91
C ARG A 280 -9.50 11.22 11.82
N PRO A 281 -10.67 10.69 11.44
CA PRO A 281 -10.85 9.25 11.30
C PRO A 281 -9.77 8.63 10.42
N SER A 282 -9.28 7.47 10.85
CA SER A 282 -8.33 6.68 10.10
C SER A 282 -8.99 5.99 8.91
N ALA A 283 -8.18 5.47 7.99
CA ALA A 283 -8.68 4.65 6.89
C ALA A 283 -9.34 3.36 7.41
N ALA A 284 -8.78 2.72 8.45
CA ALA A 284 -9.42 1.63 9.18
C ALA A 284 -10.82 1.99 9.71
N ASP A 285 -10.99 3.16 10.34
CA ASP A 285 -12.29 3.59 10.87
C ASP A 285 -13.34 3.68 9.75
N TRP A 286 -12.95 4.26 8.60
CA TRP A 286 -13.82 4.36 7.42
C TRP A 286 -14.15 2.99 6.85
N ALA A 287 -13.16 2.12 6.67
CA ALA A 287 -13.35 0.78 6.15
C ALA A 287 -14.31 -0.03 7.04
N GLN A 288 -14.10 0.01 8.36
CA GLN A 288 -14.93 -0.70 9.33
C GLN A 288 -16.39 -0.22 9.31
N LEU A 289 -16.62 1.10 9.35
CA LEU A 289 -17.99 1.61 9.33
C LEU A 289 -18.69 1.29 8.01
N LEU A 290 -18.04 1.58 6.88
CA LEU A 290 -18.65 1.50 5.56
C LEU A 290 -18.88 0.04 5.12
N ARG A 291 -18.02 -0.90 5.53
CA ARG A 291 -18.21 -2.34 5.26
C ARG A 291 -19.55 -2.84 5.81
N GLY A 292 -19.94 -2.41 7.00
CA GLY A 292 -21.24 -2.78 7.57
C GLY A 292 -22.45 -2.25 6.79
N TYR A 293 -22.27 -1.20 5.97
CA TYR A 293 -23.30 -0.68 5.06
C TYR A 293 -23.23 -1.31 3.66
N ALA A 294 -22.04 -1.74 3.23
CA ALA A 294 -21.84 -2.40 1.95
C ALA A 294 -22.35 -3.87 1.95
N GLN A 295 -22.33 -4.52 3.12
CA GLN A 295 -22.85 -5.89 3.29
C GLN A 295 -24.35 -5.96 3.05
N ARG A 296 -24.75 -6.77 2.06
CA ARG A 296 -26.16 -6.96 1.69
C ARG A 296 -26.97 -7.60 2.83
N SER A 297 -26.37 -8.57 3.51
CA SER A 297 -26.95 -9.29 4.66
C SER A 297 -27.21 -8.39 5.87
N GLY A 298 -26.55 -7.23 5.96
CA GLY A 298 -26.71 -6.29 7.06
C GLY A 298 -28.03 -5.50 7.04
N GLY A 299 -28.77 -5.50 5.92
CA GLY A 299 -30.07 -4.83 5.79
C GLY A 299 -30.06 -3.31 6.01
N LYS A 300 -28.86 -2.68 6.06
CA LYS A 300 -28.70 -1.25 6.34
C LYS A 300 -28.97 -0.33 5.15
N LEU A 301 -29.10 -0.91 3.96
CA LEU A 301 -29.54 -0.26 2.75
C LEU A 301 -30.83 -0.90 2.26
N VAL A 302 -31.78 -0.07 1.87
CA VAL A 302 -33.08 -0.50 1.34
C VAL A 302 -33.33 0.15 -0.01
N ILE A 303 -34.07 -0.56 -0.86
CA ILE A 303 -34.58 -0.03 -2.12
C ILE A 303 -35.72 0.94 -1.81
N CYS A 304 -35.73 2.09 -2.49
CA CYS A 304 -36.77 3.09 -2.26
C CYS A 304 -38.13 2.61 -2.80
N ALA A 305 -39.18 2.78 -2.00
CA ALA A 305 -40.55 2.46 -2.41
C ALA A 305 -41.11 3.38 -3.50
N VAL A 306 -40.58 4.60 -3.67
CA VAL A 306 -41.06 5.58 -4.66
C VAL A 306 -40.38 5.39 -6.02
N ASN A 307 -39.07 5.14 -6.03
CA ASN A 307 -38.33 4.86 -7.25
C ASN A 307 -37.41 3.64 -7.00
N PRO A 308 -37.69 2.47 -7.60
CA PRO A 308 -36.88 1.27 -7.44
C PRO A 308 -35.42 1.39 -7.90
N GLU A 309 -35.08 2.39 -8.71
CA GLU A 309 -33.68 2.69 -9.07
C GLU A 309 -32.88 3.31 -7.91
N HIS A 310 -33.57 3.83 -6.89
CA HIS A 310 -32.95 4.47 -5.74
C HIS A 310 -32.71 3.49 -4.59
N GLN A 311 -31.61 3.73 -3.88
CA GLN A 311 -31.30 3.08 -2.62
C GLN A 311 -31.07 4.14 -1.54
N HIS A 312 -31.41 3.83 -0.31
CA HIS A 312 -31.16 4.72 0.82
C HIS A 312 -30.87 3.94 2.10
N PHE A 313 -30.34 4.64 3.09
CA PHE A 313 -30.09 4.07 4.40
C PHE A 313 -31.41 3.68 5.08
N ALA A 314 -31.43 2.49 5.69
CA ALA A 314 -32.58 2.02 6.45
C ALA A 314 -32.94 3.02 7.57
N GLY A 315 -34.23 3.30 7.71
CA GLY A 315 -34.73 4.28 8.69
C GLY A 315 -34.48 5.76 8.33
N GLN A 316 -33.88 6.06 7.17
CA GLN A 316 -33.71 7.43 6.66
C GLN A 316 -34.57 7.68 5.42
N GLY A 317 -34.84 8.95 5.12
CA GLY A 317 -35.50 9.35 3.87
C GLY A 317 -34.61 9.11 2.64
N CYS A 318 -35.24 8.94 1.47
CA CYS A 318 -34.49 8.75 0.22
C CYS A 318 -33.88 10.08 -0.28
N ALA A 319 -32.55 10.18 -0.17
CA ALA A 319 -31.79 11.35 -0.62
C ALA A 319 -31.89 11.60 -2.13
N ALA A 320 -31.93 10.55 -2.95
CA ALA A 320 -32.08 10.67 -4.40
C ALA A 320 -33.46 11.26 -4.76
N CYS A 321 -34.55 10.77 -4.17
CA CYS A 321 -35.88 11.38 -4.37
C CYS A 321 -35.94 12.84 -3.91
N ALA A 322 -35.30 13.18 -2.79
CA ALA A 322 -35.23 14.56 -2.31
C ALA A 322 -34.49 15.46 -3.31
N ARG A 323 -33.36 14.97 -3.85
CA ARG A 323 -32.58 15.64 -4.88
C ARG A 323 -33.38 15.84 -6.17
N ASP A 324 -34.07 14.82 -6.66
CA ASP A 324 -34.87 14.91 -7.89
C ASP A 324 -35.98 15.96 -7.79
N LYS A 325 -36.63 16.05 -6.63
CA LYS A 325 -37.63 17.11 -6.37
C LYS A 325 -37.02 18.51 -6.50
N VAL A 326 -35.83 18.71 -5.96
CA VAL A 326 -35.11 20.00 -6.06
C VAL A 326 -34.72 20.31 -7.50
N ILE A 327 -34.21 19.33 -8.24
CA ILE A 327 -33.82 19.50 -9.65
C ILE A 327 -35.06 19.78 -10.52
N GLY A 328 -36.15 19.02 -10.33
CA GLY A 328 -37.40 19.20 -11.06
C GLY A 328 -38.03 20.57 -10.83
N ALA A 329 -38.06 21.03 -9.57
CA ALA A 329 -38.56 22.38 -9.24
C ALA A 329 -37.71 23.49 -9.88
N ALA A 330 -36.38 23.35 -9.90
CA ALA A 330 -35.50 24.31 -10.54
C ALA A 330 -35.71 24.36 -12.07
N ALA A 331 -35.89 23.21 -12.72
CA ALA A 331 -36.18 23.14 -14.15
C ALA A 331 -37.53 23.79 -14.50
N GLN A 332 -38.57 23.57 -13.68
CA GLN A 332 -39.87 24.24 -13.86
C GLN A 332 -39.76 25.75 -13.71
N ALA A 333 -39.04 26.23 -12.69
CA ALA A 333 -38.81 27.66 -12.48
C ALA A 333 -38.04 28.31 -13.64
N SER A 334 -37.05 27.62 -14.23
CA SER A 334 -36.33 28.14 -15.40
C SER A 334 -37.20 28.25 -16.65
N VAL A 335 -38.10 27.28 -16.86
CA VAL A 335 -39.05 27.31 -17.99
C VAL A 335 -40.05 28.45 -17.81
N GLN A 336 -40.58 28.64 -16.60
CA GLN A 336 -41.48 29.76 -16.28
C GLN A 336 -40.78 31.11 -16.49
N ALA A 337 -39.53 31.26 -16.04
CA ALA A 337 -38.77 32.50 -16.23
C ALA A 337 -38.52 32.81 -17.73
N GLN A 338 -38.20 31.79 -18.54
CA GLN A 338 -38.07 31.95 -19.99
C GLN A 338 -39.39 32.33 -20.66
N GLN A 339 -40.51 31.73 -20.26
CA GLN A 339 -41.84 32.07 -20.78
C GLN A 339 -42.23 33.51 -20.41
N MET A 340 -41.93 33.97 -19.19
CA MET A 340 -42.17 35.36 -18.78
C MET A 340 -41.29 36.36 -19.54
N GLN A 341 -40.03 36.01 -19.87
CA GLN A 341 -39.16 36.86 -20.70
C GLN A 341 -39.64 36.94 -22.16
N LEU A 342 -40.20 35.86 -22.71
CA LEU A 342 -40.77 35.84 -24.06
C LEU A 342 -42.12 36.57 -24.18
N GLN A 343 -42.81 36.80 -23.05
CA GLN A 343 -44.08 37.53 -22.97
C GLN A 343 -43.92 39.04 -22.70
N GLN A 344 -42.69 39.56 -22.55
CA GLN A 344 -42.46 41.00 -22.43
C GLN A 344 -42.55 41.67 -23.82
N PRO A 345 -43.41 42.70 -24.00
CA PRO A 345 -43.47 43.42 -25.26
C PRO A 345 -42.17 44.20 -25.53
N PRO A 346 -41.79 44.48 -26.78
CA PRO A 346 -40.58 45.23 -27.09
C PRO A 346 -40.66 46.60 -26.41
N GLN A 347 -39.72 46.91 -25.51
CA GLN A 347 -39.60 48.26 -24.98
C GLN A 347 -39.35 49.23 -26.14
N GLN A 348 -40.33 50.10 -26.41
CA GLN A 348 -40.17 51.22 -27.32
C GLN A 348 -38.98 52.07 -26.85
N ARG A 349 -37.92 52.11 -27.68
CA ARG A 349 -36.88 53.13 -27.58
C ARG A 349 -37.55 54.49 -27.81
N SER A 350 -37.82 55.22 -26.74
CA SER A 350 -38.25 56.62 -26.82
C SER A 350 -37.14 57.45 -27.45
N ALA A 351 -37.37 57.90 -28.68
CA ALA A 351 -36.65 58.98 -29.31
C ALA A 351 -37.22 60.33 -28.83
N ARG A 352 -36.38 61.17 -28.20
CA ARG A 352 -36.49 62.63 -28.03
C ARG A 352 -35.25 63.10 -27.24
N GLY A 353 -34.40 64.01 -27.69
CA GLY A 353 -34.42 64.84 -28.90
C GLY A 353 -33.00 65.36 -29.21
N ALA A 354 -32.82 65.74 -30.47
CA ALA A 354 -31.66 66.49 -30.94
C ALA A 354 -31.81 67.97 -30.55
N HIS A 355 -30.72 68.62 -30.14
CA HIS A 355 -30.17 69.82 -30.80
C HIS A 355 -28.95 70.33 -30.00
N HIS A 356 -27.81 70.42 -30.69
CA HIS A 356 -26.93 71.60 -30.84
C HIS A 356 -25.49 71.15 -31.09
N THR A 357 -25.08 71.23 -32.35
CA THR A 357 -23.72 71.11 -32.85
C THR A 357 -23.02 72.46 -32.80
N ALA A 358 -21.75 72.48 -32.36
CA ALA A 358 -20.71 73.38 -32.87
C ALA A 358 -19.33 72.72 -32.70
N PRO A 359 -18.34 73.05 -33.56
CA PRO A 359 -17.42 72.05 -34.11
C PRO A 359 -15.96 72.22 -33.67
N GLY A 360 -15.17 71.16 -33.86
CA GLY A 360 -13.72 71.25 -34.00
C GLY A 360 -12.95 70.33 -33.07
N GLN A 361 -12.49 69.19 -33.59
CA GLN A 361 -11.06 68.92 -33.82
C GLN A 361 -10.88 67.51 -34.41
N THR A 362 -9.90 67.43 -35.31
CA THR A 362 -9.55 66.35 -36.24
C THR A 362 -9.21 65.00 -35.59
N PRO A 363 -9.40 63.88 -36.31
CA PRO A 363 -9.09 62.54 -35.81
C PRO A 363 -7.62 62.19 -36.04
N VAL A 364 -6.92 61.77 -34.98
CA VAL A 364 -5.64 61.05 -35.11
C VAL A 364 -5.92 59.56 -34.98
N ARG A 365 -5.47 58.80 -35.98
CA ARG A 365 -5.48 57.33 -36.05
C ARG A 365 -4.10 56.79 -35.65
N LEU A 366 -4.11 55.53 -35.20
CA LEU A 366 -3.04 54.52 -35.03
C LEU A 366 -2.53 54.34 -33.58
N PRO A 367 -1.96 53.17 -33.23
CA PRO A 367 -2.51 51.81 -33.33
C PRO A 367 -2.26 51.00 -32.04
N ALA A 368 -2.55 49.69 -32.08
CA ALA A 368 -2.38 48.69 -31.03
C ALA A 368 -1.00 48.69 -30.34
N GLY A 369 -1.01 48.48 -29.02
CA GLY A 369 0.19 48.22 -28.21
C GLY A 369 -0.01 46.98 -27.36
N GLY A 370 0.86 45.98 -27.57
CA GLY A 370 1.19 44.98 -26.57
C GLY A 370 2.39 45.45 -25.72
N GLY A 371 2.59 44.81 -24.56
CA GLY A 371 3.88 44.77 -23.86
C GLY A 371 3.97 45.50 -22.51
N GLN A 372 4.07 44.68 -21.46
CA GLN A 372 4.92 44.80 -20.25
C GLN A 372 4.60 45.80 -19.10
N ALA A 373 4.54 45.17 -17.92
CA ALA A 373 4.98 45.55 -16.59
C ALA A 373 5.52 46.97 -16.35
N ASN A 374 4.95 47.65 -15.33
CA ASN A 374 5.57 48.79 -14.68
C ASN A 374 5.87 48.48 -13.20
N ALA A 375 7.16 48.55 -12.89
CA ALA A 375 7.72 48.71 -11.57
C ALA A 375 7.60 50.18 -11.11
N VAL A 376 7.42 50.40 -9.80
CA VAL A 376 7.59 51.71 -9.18
C VAL A 376 8.84 51.65 -8.31
N GLY A 377 9.87 52.41 -8.71
CA GLY A 377 11.11 52.58 -7.97
C GLY A 377 10.98 53.68 -6.91
N ILE A 378 11.55 53.41 -5.73
CA ILE A 378 11.85 54.39 -4.68
C ILE A 378 13.36 54.65 -4.73
N SER A 379 13.74 55.93 -4.71
CA SER A 379 15.10 56.40 -4.96
C SER A 379 16.09 56.04 -3.84
N GLY A 380 17.30 55.68 -4.27
CA GLY A 380 18.43 55.39 -3.41
C GLY A 380 19.08 56.66 -2.89
N LYS A 381 19.12 56.79 -1.55
CA LYS A 381 20.15 57.48 -0.74
C LYS A 381 19.87 57.42 0.79
N GLY A 382 18.72 56.88 1.22
CA GLY A 382 18.38 56.72 2.65
C GLY A 382 18.81 55.41 3.33
N TRP A 383 19.05 54.33 2.59
CA TRP A 383 19.29 52.99 3.18
C TRP A 383 20.76 52.70 3.56
N ALA A 384 21.72 53.36 2.93
CA ALA A 384 23.15 53.09 3.18
C ALA A 384 23.63 53.58 4.56
N VAL A 385 23.02 54.65 5.10
CA VAL A 385 23.42 55.24 6.38
C VAL A 385 22.94 54.40 7.58
N VAL A 386 21.78 53.74 7.45
CA VAL A 386 21.22 52.89 8.52
C VAL A 386 21.98 51.56 8.63
N VAL A 387 22.37 50.96 7.50
CA VAL A 387 23.15 49.71 7.48
C VAL A 387 24.58 49.93 8.02
N LEU A 388 25.20 51.06 7.70
CA LEU A 388 26.56 51.38 8.18
C LEU A 388 26.63 51.54 9.70
N LEU A 389 25.62 52.18 10.32
CA LEU A 389 25.55 52.37 11.76
C LEU A 389 25.31 51.06 12.52
N ILE A 390 24.50 50.15 11.98
CA ILE A 390 24.26 48.83 12.57
C ILE A 390 25.51 47.95 12.49
N VAL A 391 26.24 48.00 11.37
CA VAL A 391 27.49 47.24 11.19
C VAL A 391 28.60 47.78 12.10
N LEU A 392 28.76 49.10 12.25
CA LEU A 392 29.74 49.69 13.16
C LEU A 392 29.42 49.41 14.64
N PHE A 393 28.14 49.37 15.00
CA PHE A 393 27.70 49.00 16.35
C PHE A 393 27.95 47.51 16.64
N LEU A 394 27.72 46.62 15.67
CA LEU A 394 28.01 45.19 15.80
C LEU A 394 29.51 44.91 15.89
N ILE A 395 30.34 45.58 15.09
CA ILE A 395 31.81 45.42 15.13
C ILE A 395 32.39 45.96 16.45
N GLY A 396 31.92 47.11 16.93
CA GLY A 396 32.33 47.68 18.21
C GLY A 396 31.93 46.83 19.42
N PHE A 397 30.78 46.15 19.37
CA PHE A 397 30.31 45.28 20.44
C PHE A 397 31.10 43.96 20.53
N THR A 398 31.53 43.41 19.37
CA THR A 398 32.37 42.20 19.34
C THR A 398 33.81 42.43 19.80
N ALA A 399 34.32 43.66 19.70
CA ALA A 399 35.69 43.99 20.10
C ALA A 399 35.87 44.19 21.62
N TRP A 400 34.80 44.20 22.42
CA TRP A 400 34.86 44.53 23.86
C TRP A 400 34.60 43.35 24.83
N THR A 401 34.32 42.13 24.34
CA THR A 401 33.94 41.00 25.23
C THR A 401 34.72 39.69 25.07
N SER A 402 35.82 39.63 24.31
CA SER A 402 36.62 38.39 24.20
C SER A 402 38.07 38.59 24.65
N SER A 403 38.41 38.07 25.83
CA SER A 403 39.80 37.95 26.31
C SER A 403 40.53 36.82 25.54
N PRO A 404 41.81 37.01 25.15
CA PRO A 404 42.57 36.07 24.32
C PRO A 404 42.85 34.67 24.92
N ASP A 405 42.59 34.45 26.21
CA ASP A 405 42.75 33.13 26.84
C ASP A 405 41.47 32.27 26.77
N GLU A 406 40.27 32.88 26.76
CA GLU A 406 39.02 32.13 26.52
C GLU A 406 38.93 31.62 25.07
N THR A 407 39.49 32.36 24.12
CA THR A 407 39.48 31.97 22.71
C THR A 407 40.39 30.78 22.44
N LYS A 408 41.49 30.61 23.18
CA LYS A 408 42.35 29.42 23.08
C LYS A 408 41.73 28.19 23.75
N ALA A 409 41.06 28.36 24.90
CA ALA A 409 40.33 27.27 25.56
C ALA A 409 39.10 26.84 24.74
N LYS A 410 38.33 27.79 24.20
CA LYS A 410 37.24 27.52 23.25
C LYS A 410 37.76 26.95 21.94
N ALA A 411 38.91 27.39 21.40
CA ALA A 411 39.48 26.83 20.18
C ALA A 411 40.02 25.40 20.37
N SER A 412 40.51 25.02 21.55
CA SER A 412 40.94 23.64 21.83
C SER A 412 39.76 22.71 22.09
N LEU A 413 38.72 23.18 22.81
CA LEU A 413 37.44 22.47 22.94
C LEU A 413 36.68 22.38 21.62
N GLN A 414 36.72 23.43 20.79
CA GLN A 414 36.17 23.45 19.43
C GLN A 414 37.00 22.57 18.50
N ALA A 415 38.33 22.52 18.62
CA ALA A 415 39.16 21.59 17.83
C ALA A 415 38.94 20.12 18.21
N GLN A 416 38.72 19.82 19.49
CA GLN A 416 38.30 18.48 19.94
C GLN A 416 36.84 18.17 19.56
N ALA A 417 35.95 19.16 19.61
CA ALA A 417 34.57 19.04 19.15
C ALA A 417 34.47 18.95 17.63
N ASP A 418 35.35 19.59 16.86
CA ASP A 418 35.44 19.57 15.40
C ASP A 418 36.14 18.27 14.92
N GLN A 419 37.06 17.69 15.72
CA GLN A 419 37.58 16.33 15.50
C GLN A 419 36.50 15.25 15.73
N ALA A 420 35.49 15.52 16.56
CA ALA A 420 34.35 14.62 16.78
C ALA A 420 33.13 14.97 15.91
N ALA A 421 32.97 16.22 15.47
CA ALA A 421 31.88 16.70 14.65
C ALA A 421 32.12 16.33 13.18
N GLY A 422 31.75 15.10 12.85
CA GLY A 422 31.81 14.58 11.50
C GLY A 422 31.92 13.06 11.45
N LEU A 423 32.39 12.43 12.53
CA LEU A 423 32.43 10.98 12.64
C LEU A 423 31.13 10.46 13.26
N GLU A 424 30.47 9.55 12.54
CA GLU A 424 29.22 8.92 12.97
C GLU A 424 29.44 7.42 13.19
N VAL A 425 28.79 6.86 14.21
CA VAL A 425 28.79 5.40 14.40
C VAL A 425 27.80 4.78 13.42
N PHE A 426 28.28 3.95 12.49
CA PHE A 426 27.40 3.19 11.60
C PHE A 426 26.44 2.33 12.42
N ARG A 427 25.14 2.52 12.23
CA ARG A 427 24.09 1.63 12.75
C ARG A 427 23.02 1.45 11.70
N TRP A 428 22.72 0.19 11.40
CA TRP A 428 21.67 -0.22 10.50
C TRP A 428 20.84 -1.31 11.16
N ARG A 429 19.51 -1.25 10.97
CA ARG A 429 18.59 -2.30 11.38
C ARG A 429 17.56 -2.51 10.29
N THR A 430 17.13 -3.76 10.11
CA THR A 430 15.98 -4.06 9.26
C THR A 430 14.71 -3.47 9.88
N ARG A 431 13.85 -2.85 9.06
CA ARG A 431 12.55 -2.33 9.51
C ARG A 431 11.46 -3.41 9.52
N LYS A 432 11.75 -4.59 8.96
CA LYS A 432 10.90 -5.77 9.08
C LYS A 432 10.76 -6.09 10.57
N THR A 433 9.53 -6.17 11.09
CA THR A 433 9.32 -6.80 12.40
C THR A 433 10.04 -8.14 12.37
N ALA A 434 10.92 -8.43 13.33
CA ALA A 434 11.59 -9.72 13.40
C ALA A 434 10.50 -10.81 13.35
N GLY A 435 10.36 -11.47 12.20
CA GLY A 435 9.16 -12.22 11.88
C GLY A 435 9.05 -12.53 10.39
N PHE A 436 8.87 -13.81 10.10
CA PHE A 436 8.67 -14.36 8.76
C PHE A 436 7.35 -13.85 8.17
N GLN A 437 7.38 -13.26 6.97
CA GLN A 437 6.23 -12.64 6.32
C GLN A 437 5.53 -13.59 5.34
N PRO A 438 4.26 -13.36 4.96
CA PRO A 438 3.57 -14.16 3.93
C PRO A 438 4.28 -14.16 2.56
N SER A 439 5.03 -13.10 2.23
CA SER A 439 5.91 -13.07 1.04
C SER A 439 7.11 -14.01 1.15
N ASP A 440 7.62 -14.24 2.36
CA ASP A 440 8.68 -15.21 2.63
C ASP A 440 8.12 -16.64 2.57
N ALA A 441 6.87 -16.85 3.01
CA ALA A 441 6.16 -18.12 2.84
C ALA A 441 6.09 -18.52 1.36
N ARG A 442 5.69 -17.59 0.49
CA ARG A 442 5.64 -17.78 -0.97
C ARG A 442 6.98 -18.18 -1.58
N LYS A 443 8.06 -17.51 -1.18
CA LYS A 443 9.42 -17.85 -1.62
C LYS A 443 9.83 -19.22 -1.09
N ALA A 444 9.60 -19.51 0.20
CA ALA A 444 9.93 -20.79 0.82
C ALA A 444 9.19 -21.95 0.15
N VAL A 445 7.88 -21.84 -0.11
CA VAL A 445 7.08 -22.85 -0.84
C VAL A 445 7.69 -23.19 -2.20
N ARG A 446 7.96 -22.16 -3.01
CA ARG A 446 8.52 -22.35 -4.37
C ARG A 446 9.93 -22.92 -4.32
N SER A 447 10.78 -22.38 -3.44
CA SER A 447 12.15 -22.86 -3.26
C SER A 447 12.19 -24.31 -2.77
N MET A 448 11.28 -24.71 -1.89
CA MET A 448 11.19 -26.09 -1.42
C MET A 448 10.76 -27.06 -2.52
N SER A 449 9.71 -26.77 -3.31
CA SER A 449 9.33 -27.66 -4.43
C SER A 449 10.49 -27.82 -5.42
N GLN A 450 11.22 -26.74 -5.69
CA GLN A 450 12.43 -26.79 -6.51
C GLN A 450 13.57 -27.59 -5.87
N ALA A 451 13.81 -27.44 -4.56
CA ALA A 451 14.84 -28.16 -3.83
C ALA A 451 14.55 -29.66 -3.80
N VAL A 452 13.29 -30.05 -3.55
CA VAL A 452 12.84 -31.46 -3.65
C VAL A 452 13.08 -31.99 -5.06
N SER A 453 12.78 -31.21 -6.09
CA SER A 453 13.00 -31.60 -7.50
C SER A 453 14.49 -31.77 -7.85
N LYS A 454 15.37 -30.98 -7.22
CA LYS A 454 16.82 -31.02 -7.41
C LYS A 454 17.54 -32.02 -6.50
N GLY A 455 16.85 -32.58 -5.50
CA GLY A 455 17.47 -33.45 -4.49
C GLY A 455 18.38 -32.71 -3.50
N ASP A 456 18.10 -31.43 -3.25
CA ASP A 456 18.86 -30.60 -2.30
C ASP A 456 18.25 -30.72 -0.88
N ASP A 457 18.60 -31.79 -0.18
CA ASP A 457 18.01 -32.17 1.11
C ASP A 457 18.23 -31.08 2.20
N ASP A 458 19.37 -30.37 2.15
CA ASP A 458 19.68 -29.27 3.09
C ASP A 458 18.79 -28.05 2.83
N ALA A 459 18.55 -27.69 1.56
CA ALA A 459 17.62 -26.63 1.21
C ALA A 459 16.17 -26.97 1.56
N VAL A 460 15.75 -28.23 1.40
CA VAL A 460 14.42 -28.70 1.83
C VAL A 460 14.28 -28.57 3.35
N THR A 461 15.25 -29.08 4.11
CA THR A 461 15.20 -29.04 5.58
C THR A 461 15.19 -27.60 6.11
N ARG A 462 15.98 -26.70 5.50
CA ARG A 462 15.98 -25.27 5.82
C ARG A 462 14.64 -24.61 5.50
N GLY A 463 14.11 -24.82 4.29
CA GLY A 463 12.82 -24.25 3.88
C GLY A 463 11.67 -24.68 4.79
N LEU A 464 11.68 -25.94 5.23
CA LEU A 464 10.71 -26.46 6.18
C LEU A 464 10.80 -25.77 7.55
N GLN A 465 11.99 -25.63 8.13
CA GLN A 465 12.17 -24.93 9.41
C GLN A 465 11.70 -23.48 9.35
N LEU A 466 11.91 -22.80 8.21
CA LEU A 466 11.44 -21.43 8.01
C LEU A 466 9.92 -21.32 7.92
N LEU A 467 9.27 -22.26 7.23
CA LEU A 467 7.81 -22.30 7.19
C LEU A 467 7.18 -22.60 8.55
N TYR A 468 7.82 -23.40 9.40
CA TYR A 468 7.29 -23.65 10.75
C TYR A 468 7.41 -22.42 11.65
N ARG A 469 8.53 -21.69 11.58
CA ARG A 469 8.69 -20.40 12.27
C ARG A 469 7.64 -19.36 11.83
N ALA A 470 7.17 -19.43 10.59
CA ALA A 470 6.04 -18.63 10.11
C ALA A 470 4.75 -18.83 10.92
N GLY A 471 4.51 -20.08 11.35
CA GLY A 471 3.29 -20.49 12.06
C GLY A 471 3.27 -20.07 13.53
N GLU A 472 4.39 -19.59 14.08
CA GLU A 472 4.51 -19.12 15.48
C GLU A 472 3.99 -17.67 15.64
N GLY A 473 3.67 -16.98 14.54
CA GLY A 473 3.15 -15.61 14.54
C GLY A 473 1.64 -15.53 14.79
N LYS A 474 1.27 -15.08 15.99
CA LYS A 474 -0.06 -14.68 16.52
C LYS A 474 -1.29 -15.46 16.01
N PRO A 475 -2.05 -16.12 16.90
CA PRO A 475 -3.30 -16.78 16.52
C PRO A 475 -4.26 -15.77 15.86
N SER A 476 -5.00 -16.24 14.85
CA SER A 476 -6.15 -15.51 14.29
C SER A 476 -6.97 -14.92 15.44
N THR A 477 -7.28 -13.63 15.33
CA THR A 477 -8.06 -12.84 16.31
C THR A 477 -9.49 -13.35 16.50
N TYR A 478 -9.89 -14.43 15.84
CA TYR A 478 -11.08 -15.20 16.14
C TYR A 478 -10.92 -16.01 17.44
N ALA A 479 -10.83 -15.30 18.57
CA ALA A 479 -11.11 -15.86 19.89
C ALA A 479 -12.62 -16.06 20.04
N GLY A 480 -13.18 -16.95 19.21
CA GLY A 480 -14.57 -17.40 19.30
C GLY A 480 -14.70 -18.62 20.20
N ASP A 481 -15.91 -18.85 20.70
CA ASP A 481 -16.31 -20.09 21.37
C ASP A 481 -15.74 -21.32 20.64
N PRO A 482 -14.93 -22.17 21.31
CA PRO A 482 -14.33 -23.37 20.71
C PRO A 482 -15.33 -24.28 19.99
N MET A 483 -16.58 -24.34 20.47
CA MET A 483 -17.64 -25.11 19.82
C MET A 483 -18.07 -24.51 18.49
N ARG A 484 -18.20 -23.18 18.41
CA ARG A 484 -18.50 -22.48 17.15
C ARG A 484 -17.37 -22.59 16.14
N VAL A 485 -16.12 -22.48 16.60
CA VAL A 485 -14.94 -22.67 15.75
C VAL A 485 -14.92 -24.09 15.19
N ARG A 486 -15.15 -25.11 16.04
CA ARG A 486 -15.19 -26.51 15.62
C ARG A 486 -16.32 -26.81 14.65
N LEU A 487 -17.52 -26.28 14.90
CA LEU A 487 -18.67 -26.41 14.00
C LEU A 487 -18.38 -25.76 12.65
N ARG A 488 -17.84 -24.54 12.65
CA ARG A 488 -17.45 -23.80 11.44
C ARG A 488 -16.42 -24.57 10.62
N THR A 489 -15.36 -25.07 11.25
CA THR A 489 -14.34 -25.89 10.57
C THR A 489 -14.95 -27.16 9.97
N THR A 490 -15.80 -27.85 10.72
CA THR A 490 -16.47 -29.08 10.24
C THR A 490 -17.39 -28.81 9.04
N LEU A 491 -18.13 -27.70 9.07
CA LEU A 491 -19.00 -27.28 7.96
C LEU A 491 -18.19 -26.90 6.72
N MET A 492 -17.13 -26.11 6.89
CA MET A 492 -16.32 -25.63 5.78
C MET A 492 -15.49 -26.75 5.15
N GLU A 493 -14.97 -27.71 5.92
CA GLU A 493 -14.14 -28.82 5.44
C GLU A 493 -14.93 -30.09 5.05
N GLY A 494 -16.23 -30.15 5.35
CA GLY A 494 -17.08 -31.33 5.13
C GLY A 494 -17.54 -31.52 3.67
N LEU A 495 -18.10 -32.72 3.40
CA LEU A 495 -18.66 -33.12 2.09
C LEU A 495 -19.79 -32.21 1.58
N GLY A 496 -20.47 -31.47 2.46
CA GLY A 496 -21.47 -30.47 2.05
C GLY A 496 -20.92 -29.32 1.21
N SER A 497 -19.59 -29.24 1.05
CA SER A 497 -18.91 -28.25 0.20
C SER A 497 -18.69 -28.70 -1.27
N MET A 498 -19.05 -29.95 -1.66
CA MET A 498 -18.99 -30.43 -3.05
C MET A 498 -20.03 -31.55 -3.30
N PRO A 499 -20.86 -31.57 -4.40
CA PRO A 499 -20.82 -30.77 -5.62
C PRO A 499 -22.10 -29.93 -5.92
N GLY A 500 -21.87 -28.71 -6.43
CA GLY A 500 -22.86 -27.79 -6.98
C GLY A 500 -22.45 -26.33 -6.75
N TYR A 501 -22.48 -25.47 -7.77
CA TYR A 501 -22.38 -24.01 -7.57
C TYR A 501 -23.60 -23.57 -6.77
N ALA A 502 -23.41 -23.27 -5.49
CA ALA A 502 -24.42 -22.63 -4.66
C ALA A 502 -24.02 -21.16 -4.52
N PRO A 503 -24.55 -20.25 -5.36
CA PRO A 503 -24.14 -18.84 -5.36
C PRO A 503 -24.26 -18.18 -3.97
N GLU A 504 -25.25 -18.60 -3.18
CA GLU A 504 -25.45 -18.10 -1.82
C GLU A 504 -24.29 -18.46 -0.86
N LEU A 505 -23.68 -19.64 -1.03
CA LEU A 505 -22.52 -20.07 -0.24
C LEU A 505 -21.24 -19.38 -0.72
N SER A 506 -21.08 -19.18 -2.04
CA SER A 506 -19.93 -18.42 -2.56
C SER A 506 -19.94 -16.98 -2.09
N ASP A 507 -21.11 -16.34 -2.10
CA ASP A 507 -21.30 -14.98 -1.60
C ASP A 507 -20.95 -14.90 -0.11
N THR A 508 -21.37 -15.90 0.67
CA THR A 508 -21.03 -15.99 2.10
C THR A 508 -19.53 -16.13 2.33
N TYR A 509 -18.83 -16.96 1.56
CA TYR A 509 -17.38 -17.11 1.69
C TYR A 509 -16.62 -15.86 1.21
N LEU A 510 -17.12 -15.19 0.16
CA LEU A 510 -16.58 -13.93 -0.31
C LEU A 510 -16.77 -12.83 0.74
N ASP A 511 -17.95 -12.75 1.37
CA ASP A 511 -18.22 -11.85 2.51
C ASP A 511 -17.25 -12.12 3.68
N ASN A 512 -16.98 -13.39 3.98
CA ASN A 512 -16.00 -13.76 5.01
C ASN A 512 -14.58 -13.31 4.65
N LEU A 513 -14.16 -13.48 3.39
CA LEU A 513 -12.84 -13.03 2.92
C LEU A 513 -12.74 -11.51 2.82
N GLN A 514 -13.83 -10.82 2.52
CA GLN A 514 -13.91 -9.36 2.61
C GLN A 514 -13.81 -8.89 4.05
N ALA A 515 -14.40 -9.63 5.00
CA ALA A 515 -14.29 -9.34 6.43
C ALA A 515 -12.87 -9.59 6.97
N ASP A 516 -12.29 -10.75 6.65
CA ASP A 516 -10.93 -11.16 7.01
C ASP A 516 -10.22 -11.79 5.80
N PRO A 517 -9.33 -11.05 5.11
CA PRO A 517 -8.56 -11.57 3.99
C PRO A 517 -7.63 -12.73 4.34
N ARG A 518 -7.36 -12.97 5.63
CA ARG A 518 -6.53 -14.08 6.14
C ARG A 518 -7.37 -15.27 6.62
N ASP A 519 -8.66 -15.31 6.30
CA ASP A 519 -9.51 -16.45 6.63
C ASP A 519 -9.18 -17.68 5.77
N TYR A 520 -8.24 -18.50 6.27
CA TYR A 520 -7.73 -19.65 5.53
C TYR A 520 -8.80 -20.73 5.25
N LEU A 521 -9.84 -20.83 6.10
CA LEU A 521 -10.94 -21.78 5.91
C LEU A 521 -11.86 -21.36 4.77
N ALA A 522 -12.24 -20.06 4.74
CA ALA A 522 -13.04 -19.50 3.66
C ALA A 522 -12.29 -19.57 2.31
N ALA A 523 -10.99 -19.27 2.32
CA ALA A 523 -10.14 -19.40 1.13
C ALA A 523 -10.06 -20.87 0.67
N ALA A 524 -9.77 -21.84 1.56
CA ALA A 524 -9.73 -23.26 1.17
C ALA A 524 -11.09 -23.78 0.64
N ALA A 525 -12.21 -23.30 1.19
CA ALA A 525 -13.55 -23.63 0.71
C ALA A 525 -13.81 -23.08 -0.71
N MET A 526 -13.46 -21.82 -0.97
CA MET A 526 -13.51 -21.23 -2.31
C MET A 526 -12.63 -22.03 -3.29
N GLY A 527 -11.42 -22.42 -2.88
CA GLY A 527 -10.52 -23.25 -3.68
C GLY A 527 -11.16 -24.56 -4.13
N ARG A 528 -11.83 -25.28 -3.22
CA ARG A 528 -12.56 -26.52 -3.56
C ARG A 528 -13.72 -26.26 -4.51
N MET A 529 -14.48 -25.19 -4.28
CA MET A 529 -15.62 -24.83 -5.13
C MET A 529 -15.17 -24.58 -6.58
N TYR A 530 -14.16 -23.73 -6.80
CA TYR A 530 -13.62 -23.49 -8.14
C TYR A 530 -12.99 -24.75 -8.76
N LEU A 531 -12.46 -25.65 -7.92
CA LEU A 531 -11.97 -26.94 -8.40
C LEU A 531 -13.10 -27.82 -8.96
N SER A 532 -14.31 -27.81 -8.37
CA SER A 532 -15.49 -28.50 -8.99
C SER A 532 -15.95 -27.86 -10.28
N LEU A 533 -15.75 -26.56 -10.44
CA LEU A 533 -16.16 -25.83 -11.64
C LEU A 533 -15.18 -26.00 -12.80
N ASP A 534 -14.16 -26.86 -12.65
CA ASP A 534 -13.04 -27.00 -13.60
C ASP A 534 -12.33 -25.66 -13.87
N GLU A 535 -12.17 -24.84 -12.82
CA GLU A 535 -11.39 -23.60 -12.85
C GLU A 535 -10.09 -23.75 -12.04
N PRO A 536 -9.10 -24.54 -12.52
CA PRO A 536 -7.90 -24.87 -11.75
C PRO A 536 -7.05 -23.66 -11.37
N GLN A 537 -7.06 -22.60 -12.19
CA GLN A 537 -6.33 -21.36 -11.88
C GLN A 537 -6.97 -20.60 -10.71
N ALA A 538 -8.29 -20.42 -10.73
CA ALA A 538 -9.02 -19.78 -9.63
C ALA A 538 -8.88 -20.61 -8.34
N ALA A 539 -9.07 -21.93 -8.43
CA ALA A 539 -8.91 -22.85 -7.32
C ALA A 539 -7.51 -22.74 -6.69
N ARG A 540 -6.45 -22.75 -7.50
CA ARG A 540 -5.07 -22.65 -7.04
C ARG A 540 -4.81 -21.37 -6.26
N GLN A 541 -5.41 -20.26 -6.69
CA GLN A 541 -5.22 -18.95 -6.07
C GLN A 541 -5.79 -18.91 -4.65
N TYR A 542 -6.99 -19.44 -4.46
CA TYR A 542 -7.60 -19.52 -3.13
C TYR A 542 -6.87 -20.51 -2.21
N PHE A 543 -6.40 -21.65 -2.74
CA PHE A 543 -5.56 -22.55 -1.96
C PHE A 543 -4.21 -21.93 -1.59
N GLU A 544 -3.60 -21.18 -2.50
CA GLU A 544 -2.38 -20.41 -2.21
C GLU A 544 -2.64 -19.35 -1.13
N GLN A 545 -3.75 -18.60 -1.21
CA GLN A 545 -4.17 -17.65 -0.17
C GLN A 545 -4.35 -18.33 1.19
N ALA A 546 -4.97 -19.51 1.23
CA ALA A 546 -5.12 -20.30 2.45
C ALA A 546 -3.77 -20.76 3.02
N VAL A 547 -2.85 -21.24 2.18
CA VAL A 547 -1.47 -21.57 2.60
C VAL A 547 -0.72 -20.33 3.09
N TRP A 548 -0.92 -19.16 2.50
CA TRP A 548 -0.26 -17.93 2.97
C TRP A 548 -0.78 -17.46 4.33
N ALA A 549 -2.08 -17.62 4.55
CA ALA A 549 -2.70 -17.31 5.83
C ALA A 549 -2.30 -18.32 6.91
N ARG A 550 -2.18 -19.61 6.58
CA ARG A 550 -1.79 -20.68 7.50
C ARG A 550 -0.87 -21.72 6.82
N PRO A 551 0.45 -21.48 6.76
CA PRO A 551 1.38 -22.35 6.04
C PRO A 551 1.49 -23.78 6.59
N THR A 552 1.10 -23.98 7.84
CA THR A 552 1.12 -25.26 8.55
C THR A 552 -0.13 -26.11 8.31
N ASP A 553 -1.14 -25.60 7.59
CA ASP A 553 -2.34 -26.38 7.28
C ASP A 553 -2.18 -27.17 5.98
N GLY A 554 -1.93 -28.48 6.13
CA GLY A 554 -1.77 -29.40 5.00
C GLY A 554 -2.99 -29.50 4.07
N VAL A 555 -4.20 -29.12 4.51
CA VAL A 555 -5.41 -29.21 3.67
C VAL A 555 -5.31 -28.29 2.46
N ALA A 556 -4.85 -27.06 2.66
CA ALA A 556 -4.69 -26.10 1.56
C ALA A 556 -3.60 -26.55 0.58
N TRP A 557 -2.52 -27.17 1.08
CA TRP A 557 -1.46 -27.76 0.26
C TRP A 557 -1.96 -28.90 -0.64
N LEU A 558 -2.83 -29.77 -0.13
CA LEU A 558 -3.49 -30.78 -0.96
C LEU A 558 -4.31 -30.13 -2.08
N GLY A 559 -4.97 -29.01 -1.81
CA GLY A 559 -5.67 -28.22 -2.82
C GLY A 559 -4.75 -27.70 -3.93
N ILE A 560 -3.58 -27.16 -3.58
CA ILE A 560 -2.58 -26.74 -4.58
C ILE A 560 -2.11 -27.95 -5.40
N ALA A 561 -1.81 -29.09 -4.76
CA ALA A 561 -1.42 -30.32 -5.45
C ALA A 561 -2.52 -30.81 -6.41
N ALA A 562 -3.78 -30.76 -5.98
CA ALA A 562 -4.94 -31.14 -6.79
C ALA A 562 -5.07 -30.27 -8.04
N THR A 563 -4.83 -28.96 -7.92
CA THR A 563 -4.83 -28.04 -9.08
C THR A 563 -3.65 -28.27 -10.02
N ALA A 564 -2.47 -28.63 -9.49
CA ALA A 564 -1.27 -28.92 -10.28
C ALA A 564 -1.44 -30.16 -11.17
N LEU A 565 -2.33 -31.09 -10.78
CA LEU A 565 -2.59 -32.30 -11.54
C LEU A 565 -3.54 -32.10 -12.74
N LEU A 566 -4.29 -30.99 -12.78
CA LEU A 566 -5.27 -30.71 -13.83
C LEU A 566 -4.62 -30.21 -15.13
N ARG A 567 -5.30 -30.44 -16.27
CA ARG A 567 -4.98 -29.94 -17.62
C ARG A 567 -3.50 -30.10 -18.05
N GLY A 568 -2.93 -31.29 -17.85
CA GLY A 568 -1.57 -31.62 -18.30
C GLY A 568 -0.45 -31.08 -17.40
N GLY A 569 -0.77 -30.66 -16.17
CA GLY A 569 0.24 -30.21 -15.21
C GLY A 569 1.18 -31.31 -14.71
N ASP A 570 2.30 -30.87 -14.13
CA ASP A 570 3.43 -31.69 -13.74
C ASP A 570 3.09 -32.59 -12.54
N GLU A 571 3.00 -33.90 -12.81
CA GLU A 571 2.73 -34.92 -11.79
C GLU A 571 3.79 -34.92 -10.69
N ARG A 572 5.04 -34.58 -11.03
CA ARG A 572 6.15 -34.51 -10.07
C ARG A 572 5.97 -33.34 -9.11
N ASP A 573 5.51 -32.18 -9.59
CA ASP A 573 5.20 -31.03 -8.73
C ASP A 573 4.02 -31.37 -7.79
N ALA A 574 3.00 -32.06 -8.30
CA ALA A 574 1.87 -32.51 -7.48
C ALA A 574 2.33 -33.49 -6.37
N VAL A 575 3.22 -34.44 -6.67
CA VAL A 575 3.84 -35.36 -5.69
C VAL A 575 4.63 -34.60 -4.62
N ASN A 576 5.45 -33.62 -5.03
CA ASN A 576 6.20 -32.78 -4.08
C ASN A 576 5.26 -32.02 -3.15
N LEU A 577 4.19 -31.44 -3.69
CA LEU A 577 3.21 -30.68 -2.92
C LEU A 577 2.42 -31.55 -1.94
N VAL A 578 2.04 -32.78 -2.32
CA VAL A 578 1.43 -33.75 -1.39
C VAL A 578 2.40 -34.11 -0.28
N ALA A 579 3.67 -34.34 -0.60
CA ALA A 579 4.68 -34.68 0.42
C ALA A 579 4.85 -33.55 1.45
N LEU A 580 4.91 -32.31 0.97
CA LEU A 580 4.95 -31.12 1.82
C LEU A 580 3.67 -30.97 2.66
N ALA A 581 2.49 -31.25 2.09
CA ALA A 581 1.20 -31.21 2.78
C ALA A 581 1.18 -32.16 3.99
N GLN A 582 1.62 -33.41 3.79
CA GLN A 582 1.66 -34.40 4.85
C GLN A 582 2.70 -34.06 5.92
N LEU A 583 3.87 -33.58 5.50
CA LEU A 583 4.97 -33.26 6.42
C LEU A 583 4.63 -32.07 7.32
N THR A 584 4.03 -31.02 6.75
CA THR A 584 3.58 -29.82 7.48
C THR A 584 2.47 -30.13 8.46
N ALA A 585 1.45 -30.89 8.03
CA ALA A 585 0.35 -31.34 8.87
C ALA A 585 0.84 -32.23 10.04
N TYR A 586 1.72 -33.20 9.76
CA TYR A 586 2.28 -34.08 10.78
C TYR A 586 3.06 -33.30 11.85
N ARG A 587 4.00 -32.43 11.44
CA ARG A 587 4.83 -31.69 12.39
C ARG A 587 4.04 -30.67 13.20
N TYR A 588 3.05 -30.01 12.58
CA TYR A 588 2.15 -29.10 13.29
C TYR A 588 1.40 -29.82 14.43
N ALA A 589 0.85 -31.02 14.15
CA ALA A 589 0.18 -31.82 15.17
C ALA A 589 1.15 -32.20 16.30
N VAL A 590 2.33 -32.71 15.99
CA VAL A 590 3.35 -33.08 16.99
C VAL A 590 3.76 -31.89 17.86
N GLN A 591 3.95 -30.69 17.29
CA GLN A 591 4.36 -29.49 18.02
C GLN A 591 3.26 -28.91 18.91
N ASN A 592 1.98 -29.12 18.57
CA ASN A 592 0.82 -28.61 19.32
C ASN A 592 0.15 -29.71 20.17
N ALA A 593 0.90 -30.77 20.49
CA ALA A 593 0.42 -31.82 21.38
C ALA A 593 0.13 -31.24 22.76
N LEU A 594 -1.12 -31.39 23.24
CA LEU A 594 -1.46 -31.07 24.62
C LEU A 594 -0.81 -32.10 25.55
N PRO A 595 -0.34 -31.72 26.75
CA PRO A 595 0.07 -32.68 27.75
C PRO A 595 -1.09 -33.63 28.05
N ALA A 596 -0.83 -34.94 28.11
CA ALA A 596 -1.83 -35.89 28.52
C ALA A 596 -2.18 -35.71 30.00
N GLU A 597 -3.46 -35.78 30.36
CA GLU A 597 -3.88 -35.98 31.74
C GLU A 597 -3.29 -37.31 32.26
N PRO A 598 -2.91 -37.43 33.56
CA PRO A 598 -2.35 -38.65 34.10
C PRO A 598 -3.28 -39.86 33.89
N GLY A 599 -2.87 -40.82 33.06
CA GLY A 599 -3.62 -42.04 32.76
C GLY A 599 -4.30 -42.06 31.39
N GLU A 600 -4.31 -40.95 30.63
CA GLU A 600 -4.73 -40.93 29.23
C GLU A 600 -3.52 -41.00 28.27
N PRO A 601 -3.64 -41.67 27.11
CA PRO A 601 -2.60 -41.60 26.09
C PRO A 601 -2.52 -40.17 25.54
N ALA A 602 -1.31 -39.66 25.32
CA ALA A 602 -1.11 -38.35 24.70
C ALA A 602 -1.72 -38.31 23.29
N ASP A 603 -2.90 -37.69 23.13
CA ASP A 603 -3.45 -37.33 21.82
C ASP A 603 -2.74 -36.06 21.34
N ASN A 604 -1.59 -36.25 20.69
CA ASN A 604 -0.85 -35.21 20.00
C ASN A 604 -1.60 -34.64 18.77
N GLY A 605 -2.87 -34.98 18.56
CA GLY A 605 -3.69 -34.52 17.45
C GLY A 605 -3.25 -35.06 16.08
N VAL A 606 -2.25 -35.95 16.02
CA VAL A 606 -1.72 -36.49 14.76
C VAL A 606 -2.77 -37.36 14.08
N ALA A 607 -3.40 -38.27 14.81
CA ALA A 607 -4.45 -39.14 14.26
C ALA A 607 -5.62 -38.32 13.69
N ARG A 608 -6.06 -37.31 14.44
CA ARG A 608 -7.11 -36.37 14.02
C ARG A 608 -6.72 -35.57 12.78
N THR A 609 -5.49 -35.09 12.72
CA THR A 609 -4.96 -34.34 11.58
C THR A 609 -4.84 -35.23 10.34
N MET A 610 -4.37 -36.46 10.50
CA MET A 610 -4.32 -37.45 9.41
C MET A 610 -5.72 -37.78 8.89
N GLN A 611 -6.70 -37.96 9.78
CA GLN A 611 -8.09 -38.19 9.39
C GLN A 611 -8.67 -36.98 8.62
N ARG A 612 -8.36 -35.75 9.05
CA ARG A 612 -8.76 -34.52 8.34
C ARG A 612 -8.14 -34.43 6.95
N MET A 613 -6.85 -34.74 6.84
CA MET A 613 -6.12 -34.78 5.57
C MET A 613 -6.70 -35.82 4.62
N ASP A 614 -6.97 -37.03 5.10
CA ASP A 614 -7.57 -38.12 4.33
C ASP A 614 -8.98 -37.76 3.83
N LEU A 615 -9.82 -37.17 4.70
CA LEU A 615 -11.14 -36.67 4.30
C LEU A 615 -11.04 -35.64 3.17
N ASN A 616 -10.15 -34.65 3.31
CA ASN A 616 -9.98 -33.62 2.29
C ASN A 616 -9.39 -34.17 0.99
N ALA A 617 -8.46 -35.13 1.06
CA ALA A 617 -7.93 -35.82 -0.11
C ALA A 617 -9.05 -36.57 -0.86
N LYS A 618 -9.98 -37.20 -0.14
CA LYS A 618 -11.18 -37.83 -0.72
C LYS A 618 -12.15 -36.82 -1.33
N VAL A 619 -12.35 -35.66 -0.70
CA VAL A 619 -13.17 -34.57 -1.27
C VAL A 619 -12.56 -34.07 -2.58
N LEU A 620 -11.25 -33.81 -2.62
CA LEU A 620 -10.53 -33.37 -3.82
C LEU A 620 -10.56 -34.44 -4.92
N ARG A 621 -10.47 -35.72 -4.56
CA ARG A 621 -10.64 -36.85 -5.48
C ARG A 621 -11.99 -36.79 -6.21
N LEU A 622 -13.06 -36.46 -5.50
CA LEU A 622 -14.42 -36.39 -6.06
C LEU A 622 -14.69 -35.13 -6.88
N ALA A 623 -13.76 -34.17 -6.93
CA ALA A 623 -13.96 -32.92 -7.64
C ALA A 623 -14.03 -33.07 -9.16
N GLN A 624 -13.53 -34.19 -9.71
CA GLN A 624 -13.21 -34.35 -11.12
C GLN A 624 -13.46 -35.78 -11.61
N GLY A 625 -13.40 -35.98 -12.94
CA GLY A 625 -13.70 -37.26 -13.60
C GLY A 625 -12.74 -38.42 -13.29
N TRP A 626 -13.05 -39.61 -13.81
CA TRP A 626 -12.36 -40.87 -13.46
C TRP A 626 -10.84 -40.85 -13.74
N ASP A 627 -10.39 -40.30 -14.87
CA ASP A 627 -8.96 -40.23 -15.21
C ASP A 627 -8.16 -39.38 -14.21
N TYR A 628 -8.76 -38.29 -13.73
CA TYR A 628 -8.18 -37.48 -12.66
C TYR A 628 -8.06 -38.27 -11.38
N GLN A 629 -9.11 -39.00 -10.98
CA GLN A 629 -9.12 -39.80 -9.74
C GLN A 629 -7.96 -40.80 -9.70
N LYS A 630 -7.72 -41.52 -10.81
CA LYS A 630 -6.61 -42.47 -10.89
C LYS A 630 -5.24 -41.80 -10.74
N ARG A 631 -5.04 -40.65 -11.39
CA ARG A 631 -3.80 -39.87 -11.27
C ARG A 631 -3.64 -39.30 -9.86
N TRP A 632 -4.73 -38.85 -9.24
CA TRP A 632 -4.74 -38.31 -7.89
C TRP A 632 -4.39 -39.38 -6.86
N ASP A 633 -4.97 -40.57 -6.97
CA ASP A 633 -4.66 -41.73 -6.12
C ASP A 633 -3.16 -42.10 -6.23
N LYS A 634 -2.58 -42.06 -7.44
CA LYS A 634 -1.15 -42.26 -7.68
C LYS A 634 -0.30 -41.18 -7.00
N VAL A 635 -0.62 -39.90 -7.20
CA VAL A 635 0.09 -38.76 -6.61
C VAL A 635 0.05 -38.80 -5.09
N LEU A 636 -1.08 -39.22 -4.50
CA LEU A 636 -1.21 -39.39 -3.05
C LEU A 636 -0.27 -40.48 -2.53
N ALA A 637 -0.16 -41.62 -3.23
CA ALA A 637 0.72 -42.71 -2.84
C ALA A 637 2.21 -42.33 -2.96
N GLU A 638 2.61 -41.75 -4.09
CA GLU A 638 4.00 -41.30 -4.30
C GLU A 638 4.40 -40.16 -3.36
N GLY A 639 3.48 -39.21 -3.14
CA GLY A 639 3.66 -38.13 -2.16
C GLY A 639 3.83 -38.65 -0.74
N ALA A 640 3.13 -39.73 -0.37
CA ALA A 640 3.29 -40.37 0.93
C ALA A 640 4.66 -41.03 1.12
N LEU A 641 5.16 -41.72 0.09
CA LEU A 641 6.52 -42.29 0.10
C LEU A 641 7.58 -41.19 0.22
N LEU A 642 7.41 -40.10 -0.52
CA LEU A 642 8.31 -38.95 -0.44
C LEU A 642 8.24 -38.26 0.92
N ALA A 643 7.05 -38.08 1.50
CA ALA A 643 6.89 -37.54 2.85
C ALA A 643 7.62 -38.39 3.89
N ALA A 644 7.53 -39.73 3.79
CA ALA A 644 8.26 -40.65 4.66
C ALA A 644 9.78 -40.50 4.51
N LYS A 645 10.28 -40.38 3.27
CA LYS A 645 11.70 -40.08 3.00
C LYS A 645 12.13 -38.75 3.63
N LEU A 646 11.37 -37.67 3.40
CA LEU A 646 11.66 -36.34 3.92
C LEU A 646 11.61 -36.30 5.46
N LYS A 647 10.71 -37.07 6.08
CA LYS A 647 10.62 -37.22 7.53
C LYS A 647 11.86 -37.90 8.12
N ALA A 648 12.49 -38.81 7.36
CA ALA A 648 13.69 -39.54 7.76
C ALA A 648 15.01 -38.81 7.44
N MET A 649 14.96 -37.58 6.88
CA MET A 649 16.17 -36.81 6.59
C MET A 649 16.96 -36.50 7.86
N PRO A 650 18.30 -36.52 7.80
CA PRO A 650 19.12 -36.12 8.92
C PRO A 650 18.90 -34.63 9.26
N PRO A 651 19.15 -34.22 10.52
CA PRO A 651 19.14 -32.81 10.89
C PRO A 651 20.15 -32.01 10.04
N LEU A 652 19.91 -30.70 9.90
CA LEU A 652 20.87 -29.80 9.25
C LEU A 652 22.23 -29.95 9.92
N ARG A 653 23.29 -29.92 9.12
CA ARG A 653 24.65 -29.93 9.67
C ARG A 653 24.88 -28.65 10.46
N ASP A 654 25.46 -28.80 11.64
CA ASP A 654 25.82 -27.66 12.46
C ASP A 654 26.80 -26.78 11.69
N GLN A 655 26.47 -25.50 11.65
CA GLN A 655 27.24 -24.49 10.95
C GLN A 655 27.18 -23.19 11.75
N VAL A 656 28.29 -22.49 11.79
CA VAL A 656 28.34 -21.17 12.39
C VAL A 656 27.71 -20.18 11.40
N GLY A 657 26.91 -19.23 11.90
CA GLY A 657 26.41 -18.13 11.08
C GLY A 657 27.56 -17.28 10.55
N GLY A 658 27.40 -16.72 9.35
CA GLY A 658 28.51 -16.06 8.68
C GLY A 658 28.12 -15.25 7.47
N VAL A 659 29.12 -14.67 6.82
CA VAL A 659 28.97 -13.96 5.55
C VAL A 659 29.73 -14.73 4.48
N GLN A 660 29.11 -14.91 3.30
CA GLN A 660 29.75 -15.59 2.18
C GLN A 660 30.93 -14.74 1.66
N ARG A 661 32.15 -15.26 1.74
CA ARG A 661 33.38 -14.49 1.49
C ARG A 661 33.48 -13.89 0.09
N ASP A 662 33.00 -14.61 -0.92
CA ASP A 662 32.95 -14.17 -2.31
C ASP A 662 32.06 -12.95 -2.52
N THR A 663 31.09 -12.71 -1.63
CA THR A 663 30.23 -11.52 -1.68
C THR A 663 30.86 -10.29 -1.00
N MET A 664 31.93 -10.50 -0.22
CA MET A 664 32.64 -9.45 0.51
C MET A 664 33.73 -8.80 -0.34
N THR A 665 33.33 -8.15 -1.44
CA THR A 665 34.28 -7.51 -2.37
C THR A 665 34.89 -6.24 -1.80
N THR A 666 36.16 -5.97 -2.09
CA THR A 666 36.81 -4.68 -1.82
C THR A 666 36.13 -3.56 -2.62
N VAL A 667 35.83 -2.44 -1.97
CA VAL A 667 35.10 -1.31 -2.58
C VAL A 667 35.96 -0.05 -2.51
N ALA A 668 35.92 0.77 -3.57
CA ALA A 668 36.52 2.10 -3.54
C ALA A 668 35.67 3.04 -2.69
N TYR A 669 36.28 3.79 -1.77
CA TYR A 669 35.63 4.87 -1.03
C TYR A 669 36.39 6.17 -1.30
N GLY A 670 35.65 7.22 -1.67
CA GLY A 670 36.25 8.55 -1.82
C GLY A 670 36.70 9.04 -0.45
N VAL A 671 37.98 9.41 -0.33
CA VAL A 671 38.54 9.98 0.90
C VAL A 671 38.07 11.42 1.02
N LEU A 672 37.37 11.76 2.10
CA LEU A 672 36.98 13.14 2.39
C LEU A 672 38.02 13.85 3.26
N ASP A 673 38.70 13.12 4.15
CA ASP A 673 39.80 13.61 4.98
C ASP A 673 41.00 12.65 4.94
N GLU A 674 42.15 13.14 4.48
CA GLU A 674 43.40 12.38 4.39
C GLU A 674 43.89 11.89 5.76
N LYS A 675 43.54 12.57 6.86
CA LYS A 675 43.97 12.19 8.22
C LYS A 675 43.25 10.94 8.75
N HIS A 676 42.04 10.67 8.28
CA HIS A 676 41.23 9.52 8.67
C HIS A 676 41.11 8.49 7.53
N ALA A 677 41.94 8.62 6.50
CA ALA A 677 41.95 7.76 5.33
C ALA A 677 42.55 6.37 5.54
N THR A 678 43.02 6.03 6.74
CA THR A 678 43.54 4.69 7.06
C THR A 678 43.10 4.25 8.45
N GLY A 679 42.62 3.02 8.59
CA GLY A 679 42.24 2.46 9.89
C GLY A 679 41.60 1.09 9.81
N GLU A 680 41.28 0.56 10.99
CA GLU A 680 40.53 -0.68 11.17
C GLU A 680 39.31 -0.43 12.05
N ASN A 681 38.20 -1.10 11.75
CA ASN A 681 37.00 -1.10 12.57
C ASN A 681 36.39 -2.50 12.60
N ARG A 682 35.50 -2.76 13.56
CA ARG A 682 34.74 -4.00 13.67
C ARG A 682 33.28 -3.71 13.40
N LEU A 683 32.69 -4.52 12.54
CA LEU A 683 31.30 -4.45 12.13
C LEU A 683 30.58 -5.67 12.70
N THR A 684 29.78 -5.45 13.75
CA THR A 684 28.92 -6.47 14.34
C THR A 684 27.64 -6.60 13.52
N LEU A 685 27.29 -7.82 13.15
CA LEU A 685 26.15 -8.18 12.31
C LEU A 685 25.26 -9.14 13.07
N THR A 686 23.96 -8.90 13.09
CA THR A 686 22.97 -9.89 13.54
C THR A 686 22.26 -10.46 12.32
N ILE A 687 22.33 -11.77 12.17
CA ILE A 687 21.71 -12.54 11.08
C ILE A 687 20.58 -13.34 11.71
N ALA A 688 19.36 -13.17 11.24
CA ALA A 688 18.24 -14.00 11.65
C ALA A 688 18.41 -15.44 11.13
N ALA A 689 17.72 -16.37 11.77
CA ALA A 689 17.67 -17.78 11.38
C ALA A 689 17.22 -18.03 9.93
N ASP A 690 16.54 -17.07 9.28
CA ASP A 690 16.18 -17.11 7.86
C ASP A 690 17.32 -16.69 6.92
N GLY A 691 18.47 -16.36 7.46
CA GLY A 691 19.62 -15.87 6.71
C GLY A 691 19.47 -14.41 6.30
N THR A 692 18.54 -13.65 6.88
CA THR A 692 18.44 -12.20 6.64
C THR A 692 19.28 -11.42 7.64
N LEU A 693 19.95 -10.37 7.18
CA LEU A 693 20.60 -9.43 8.09
C LEU A 693 19.53 -8.58 8.79
N THR A 694 19.52 -8.58 10.11
CA THR A 694 18.57 -7.81 10.92
C THR A 694 19.20 -6.59 11.56
N TYR A 695 20.51 -6.61 11.80
CA TYR A 695 21.24 -5.51 12.41
C TYR A 695 22.69 -5.49 11.94
N ALA A 696 23.26 -4.30 11.80
CA ALA A 696 24.69 -4.11 11.52
C ALA A 696 25.16 -2.83 12.21
N ALA A 697 26.27 -2.87 12.94
CA ALA A 697 26.84 -1.69 13.58
C ALA A 697 28.36 -1.72 13.64
N ALA A 698 28.99 -0.57 13.37
CA ALA A 698 30.42 -0.40 13.59
C ALA A 698 30.71 -0.11 15.07
N GLU A 699 31.85 -0.60 15.56
CA GLU A 699 32.28 -0.41 16.95
C GLU A 699 32.78 1.02 17.20
N LEU A 700 33.58 1.56 16.28
CA LEU A 700 34.13 2.91 16.38
C LEU A 700 33.42 3.90 15.43
N PRO A 701 33.31 5.20 15.78
CA PRO A 701 32.86 6.25 14.87
C PRO A 701 33.76 6.34 13.63
N MET A 702 33.18 6.64 12.46
CA MET A 702 33.92 6.79 11.21
C MET A 702 33.29 7.83 10.29
N GLU A 703 33.95 8.16 9.19
CA GLU A 703 33.45 9.15 8.24
C GLU A 703 32.07 8.76 7.63
N PRO A 704 31.17 9.73 7.34
CA PRO A 704 29.84 9.44 6.84
C PRO A 704 29.84 8.75 5.47
N MET A 705 30.85 9.05 4.64
CA MET A 705 31.03 8.39 3.35
C MET A 705 31.44 6.92 3.52
N LEU A 706 32.24 6.60 4.53
CA LEU A 706 32.57 5.21 4.87
C LEU A 706 31.34 4.48 5.43
N ASN A 707 30.53 5.13 6.27
CA ASN A 707 29.23 4.60 6.75
C ASN A 707 28.30 4.26 5.58
N LYS A 708 28.26 5.11 4.55
CA LYS A 708 27.49 4.85 3.33
C LYS A 708 28.03 3.65 2.55
N VAL A 709 29.35 3.54 2.38
CA VAL A 709 29.97 2.38 1.70
C VAL A 709 29.74 1.08 2.49
N LEU A 710 29.77 1.14 3.83
CA LEU A 710 29.40 0.01 4.69
C LEU A 710 27.95 -0.41 4.45
N LEU A 711 27.01 0.54 4.46
CA LEU A 711 25.59 0.28 4.19
C LEU A 711 25.38 -0.41 2.84
N ASP A 712 26.02 0.11 1.80
CA ASP A 712 25.91 -0.43 0.45
C ASP A 712 26.55 -1.82 0.33
N SER A 713 27.62 -2.08 1.09
CA SER A 713 28.32 -3.37 1.10
C SER A 713 27.48 -4.43 1.81
N VAL A 714 27.01 -4.17 3.04
CA VAL A 714 26.21 -5.14 3.80
C VAL A 714 24.92 -5.53 3.07
N LYS A 715 24.29 -4.60 2.34
CA LYS A 715 23.10 -4.91 1.54
C LYS A 715 23.35 -5.88 0.37
N ARG A 716 24.60 -6.06 -0.08
CA ARG A 716 24.97 -6.93 -1.21
C ARG A 716 25.52 -8.27 -0.76
N TRP A 717 25.86 -8.41 0.51
CA TRP A 717 26.43 -9.65 1.03
C TRP A 717 25.38 -10.75 1.11
N THR A 718 25.84 -11.99 0.94
CA THR A 718 25.02 -13.17 1.23
C THR A 718 25.33 -13.65 2.64
N TYR A 719 24.28 -13.84 3.43
CA TYR A 719 24.37 -14.23 4.83
C TYR A 719 24.01 -15.69 5.01
N LEU A 720 24.77 -16.37 5.88
CA LEU A 720 24.57 -17.75 6.25
C LEU A 720 23.99 -17.78 7.68
N PRO A 721 22.82 -18.41 7.89
CA PRO A 721 22.25 -18.55 9.23
C PRO A 721 23.09 -19.52 10.08
N ALA A 722 23.05 -19.39 11.40
CA ALA A 722 23.63 -20.41 12.27
C ALA A 722 22.72 -21.65 12.30
N VAL A 723 23.34 -22.82 12.40
CA VAL A 723 22.67 -24.09 12.68
C VAL A 723 23.35 -24.71 13.90
N GLN A 724 22.56 -24.97 14.94
CA GLN A 724 23.03 -25.61 16.17
C GLN A 724 22.08 -26.75 16.54
N HIS A 725 22.63 -27.95 16.77
CA HIS A 725 21.86 -29.18 16.94
C HIS A 725 20.81 -29.37 15.83
N GLY A 726 21.17 -29.00 14.60
CA GLY A 726 20.28 -29.09 13.45
C GLY A 726 19.12 -28.10 13.40
N GLN A 727 19.05 -27.12 14.30
CA GLN A 727 18.06 -26.04 14.28
C GLN A 727 18.68 -24.73 13.80
N LEU A 728 17.99 -24.02 12.91
CA LEU A 728 18.38 -22.66 12.56
C LEU A 728 18.33 -21.78 13.80
N ARG A 729 19.33 -20.91 13.96
CA ARG A 729 19.45 -19.94 15.06
C ARG A 729 19.83 -18.59 14.48
N ASP A 730 19.47 -17.55 15.22
CA ASP A 730 20.00 -16.23 14.98
C ASP A 730 21.50 -16.26 15.31
N ALA A 731 22.29 -15.51 14.56
CA ALA A 731 23.74 -15.51 14.67
C ALA A 731 24.25 -14.09 14.79
N GLU A 732 25.25 -13.90 15.64
CA GLU A 732 26.03 -12.67 15.69
C GLU A 732 27.39 -12.93 15.03
N VAL A 733 27.74 -12.09 14.06
CA VAL A 733 28.96 -12.24 13.26
C VAL A 733 29.72 -10.92 13.28
N VAL A 734 31.03 -10.99 13.51
CA VAL A 734 31.91 -9.80 13.44
C VAL A 734 32.66 -9.82 12.12
N VAL A 735 32.66 -8.70 11.42
CA VAL A 735 33.46 -8.47 10.22
C VAL A 735 34.47 -7.38 10.49
N LEU A 736 35.75 -7.66 10.27
CA LEU A 736 36.81 -6.65 10.32
C LEU A 736 36.74 -5.80 9.05
N VAL A 737 36.65 -4.49 9.22
CA VAL A 737 36.64 -3.48 8.17
C VAL A 737 38.02 -2.83 8.15
N ARG A 738 38.75 -2.96 7.05
CA ARG A 738 40.06 -2.32 6.86
C ARG A 738 39.98 -1.33 5.72
N TYR A 739 40.30 -0.08 5.97
CA TYR A 739 40.26 0.97 4.96
C TYR A 739 41.62 1.66 4.86
N ARG A 740 42.10 1.86 3.64
CA ARG A 740 43.39 2.49 3.31
C ARG A 740 43.37 2.97 1.86
N ASP A 741 43.99 4.11 1.56
CA ASP A 741 44.22 4.62 0.20
C ASP A 741 42.94 4.67 -0.66
N GLY A 742 41.81 5.05 -0.05
CA GLY A 742 40.52 5.13 -0.73
C GLY A 742 39.90 3.77 -1.11
N ARG A 743 40.32 2.69 -0.44
CA ARG A 743 39.72 1.34 -0.58
C ARG A 743 39.37 0.74 0.76
N VAL A 744 38.20 0.13 0.85
CA VAL A 744 37.76 -0.65 2.01
C VAL A 744 37.70 -2.13 1.65
N SER A 745 38.26 -2.95 2.53
CA SER A 745 38.28 -4.40 2.43
C SER A 745 37.67 -5.00 3.70
N PHE A 746 37.12 -6.20 3.55
CA PHE A 746 36.36 -6.86 4.60
C PHE A 746 36.94 -8.24 4.87
N VAL A 747 37.18 -8.56 6.13
CA VAL A 747 37.67 -9.86 6.55
C VAL A 747 36.71 -10.41 7.59
N PRO A 748 36.14 -11.62 7.43
CA PRO A 748 35.35 -12.23 8.48
C PRO A 748 36.19 -12.33 9.76
N GLY A 749 35.77 -11.62 10.81
CA GLY A 749 36.29 -11.85 12.14
C GLY A 749 35.73 -13.18 12.62
N GLY A 750 36.54 -13.99 13.32
CA GLY A 750 36.00 -15.16 13.99
C GLY A 750 34.83 -14.81 14.92
N VAL A 751 34.00 -15.79 15.26
CA VAL A 751 32.87 -15.65 16.16
C VAL A 751 33.32 -14.95 17.44
N ALA A 752 32.64 -13.88 17.84
CA ALA A 752 32.74 -13.40 19.21
C ALA A 752 32.12 -14.50 20.08
N VAL A 753 32.96 -15.26 20.78
CA VAL A 753 32.51 -16.21 21.80
C VAL A 753 31.78 -15.37 22.85
N THR A 754 30.45 -15.40 22.82
CA THR A 754 29.64 -14.89 23.92
C THR A 754 30.02 -15.69 25.15
N ALA A 755 30.39 -15.00 26.22
CA ALA A 755 30.71 -15.59 27.50
C ALA A 755 29.42 -16.15 28.15
N GLU A 756 28.96 -17.30 27.66
CA GLU A 756 27.97 -18.18 28.28
C GLU A 756 28.19 -19.57 27.67
N ASN A 757 29.16 -20.29 28.24
CA ASN A 757 29.30 -21.75 28.20
C ASN A 757 28.84 -22.29 29.55
#